data_AF-A0AAV2HAU0-F1
#
_entry.id   AF-A0AAV2HAU0-F1
#
_cell.length_a   1.000
_cell.length_b   1.000
_cell.length_c   1.000
_cell.angle_alpha   90.00
_cell.angle_beta   90.00
_cell.angle_gamma   90.00
#
_symmetry.space_group_name_H-M   'P 1'
#
loop_
_entity.id
_entity.type
_entity.pdbx_description
1 polymer ?
#
loop_
_entity_poly.entity_id
_entity_poly.type
_entity_poly.pdbx_seq_one_letter_code
_entity_poly.pdbx_strand_id
1 'polypeptide(L)'
;MTEAESSHFRGPEPVCITLERVKHMRGSRSEGATVFIKFELGERLLGESPKIECTPDVSAESNFNTFLNIIYDDPSCLDEITNRPVVLTVIEVLPKEKRQKEERTITLGQCCLDFNCFILLGCTKLKQTLQILPVPGSPLDNLPPDITKVILYLIFQPEVDIKISVNQPLLDEAQLQGSNILTISVGGLLSPPESWATTGPQFTYSASISVPISEEKDATVVFTNGALKPAQDKDAHNKQKKWANPGTAVGQAVFLPDSYLFSDPIDEEDGDLKSKEDREHRIIAETEKLHVTWNMERRCYLNPSAVKVFQESIGRCRYWPLEVMRYPVPVVSKSKKNSQATLLFAADEENAASFHGVAFLNLAPLLYPGVQRIKGAFKVVAFTDNVVSDKIKRKTMISDDGVKQAPAVLSRTVNSPIAKKSMKEGEKKDQKKRPGSLVPPSSEAEIIGKASDLMNDTDSQQSMKLDAVQYIEAKSYVMIEISLDKPLVPKRPPEALAKRVAELIPPRLAFPKRTDGAQKAVEDYHSQIASVANIILEEFRDLFGDQVKDNETQSVEDMEARKQKLVYELNSSGKYFAFKEQLKNSVVKIVREKYLRTSGFDDRQELQTFLSELYVYLIDQMHVSLGHVLSLEDQPPIPKPLTDLAQLKHFAREAEVNQNFNLAETFYKERIAREKNNADCWFDYGIFNLYIHDISKAEECFKECISIDQKHMNGLILYGIVCTLTERNELAETFFEAATCVDPNSILAWTMLGLFYEGVPNEIRAEMAFIEADKLNFAKLIALKEEEDKRKAEEEANRIMADSTDAQSQEISEQEMITEGKIMSPVDKNLTPDLIKTTSSEKRGSIAKASLNKTPIVSRPVSTFMSTVQPVMSETESKTVSSRESLLPEGTSIYMQAVDWLLEVKATPFTERALGHELVTSPGSPTSAYQLALARLKLQKGDYAEAEQTLNETIQTDFQASFSRNPDAWSLLGHVKYLTNDHITARDCYERTLAFVNDASETHSIYLRLASIYLQEEKYQNAKDTFLKACKRSPSCISWLGVGIACYRLNELSEAEDALSEANVLNNNDPEVWAYLSLVCLKTNRRLEAEQAYKYAIKLNLDDGPLLAEIHREQVARGFGNPSF
;
A
#
# COMPACT_ATOMS: atom_id res chain seq x y z
N MET A 1 45.68 -5.94 10.79
CA MET A 1 46.68 -6.20 9.72
C MET A 1 46.81 -7.71 9.59
N THR A 2 46.03 -8.28 8.69
CA THR A 2 45.99 -9.69 8.31
C THR A 2 45.93 -9.71 6.79
N GLU A 3 46.65 -10.65 6.18
CA GLU A 3 47.03 -10.73 4.76
C GLU A 3 45.85 -10.94 3.79
N ALA A 4 44.92 -9.99 3.69
CA ALA A 4 43.74 -10.06 2.81
C ALA A 4 43.54 -8.83 1.91
N GLU A 5 44.53 -7.91 1.86
CA GLU A 5 44.51 -6.74 0.96
C GLU A 5 45.68 -6.80 -0.02
N SER A 6 45.86 -7.93 -0.72
CA SER A 6 46.53 -7.89 -2.02
C SER A 6 45.45 -7.56 -3.05
N SER A 7 45.32 -6.27 -3.40
CA SER A 7 44.54 -5.87 -4.57
C SER A 7 45.08 -6.64 -5.78
N HIS A 8 44.31 -7.61 -6.25
CA HIS A 8 44.56 -8.26 -7.53
C HIS A 8 44.37 -7.21 -8.61
N PHE A 9 45.44 -6.49 -8.96
CA PHE A 9 45.46 -5.57 -10.09
C PHE A 9 45.18 -6.40 -11.36
N ARG A 10 43.93 -6.36 -11.82
CA ARG A 10 43.52 -7.08 -13.03
C ARG A 10 44.06 -6.30 -14.22
N GLY A 11 44.94 -6.92 -15.01
CA GLY A 11 45.46 -6.31 -16.23
C GLY A 11 44.34 -5.98 -17.23
N PRO A 12 44.57 -5.05 -18.17
CA PRO A 12 43.57 -4.69 -19.17
C PRO A 12 43.20 -5.91 -20.03
N GLU A 13 41.93 -6.30 -20.02
CA GLU A 13 41.42 -7.36 -20.89
C GLU A 13 40.76 -6.72 -22.13
N PRO A 14 40.99 -7.28 -23.33
CA PRO A 14 40.41 -6.77 -24.56
C PRO A 14 38.97 -7.28 -24.72
N VAL A 15 38.01 -6.37 -24.81
CA VAL A 15 36.65 -6.68 -25.27
C VAL A 15 36.68 -6.90 -26.78
N CYS A 16 36.34 -8.10 -27.23
CA CYS A 16 36.30 -8.45 -28.63
C CYS A 16 34.91 -8.19 -29.21
N ILE A 17 34.83 -7.31 -30.21
CA ILE A 17 33.62 -7.03 -30.99
C ILE A 17 33.78 -7.71 -32.35
N THR A 18 32.94 -8.69 -32.61
CA THR A 18 32.92 -9.49 -33.84
C THR A 18 31.74 -9.07 -34.71
N LEU A 19 32.01 -8.61 -35.92
CA LEU A 19 31.03 -8.58 -36.99
C LEU A 19 30.74 -10.04 -37.39
N GLU A 20 29.49 -10.49 -37.40
CA GLU A 20 29.15 -11.84 -37.88
C GLU A 20 28.56 -11.76 -39.29
N ARG A 21 27.49 -10.97 -39.47
CA ARG A 21 26.73 -10.93 -40.73
C ARG A 21 26.17 -9.54 -41.02
N VAL A 22 26.02 -9.24 -42.31
CA VAL A 22 25.34 -8.05 -42.81
C VAL A 22 24.18 -8.50 -43.72
N LYS A 23 22.97 -7.98 -43.48
CA LYS A 23 21.73 -8.38 -44.17
C LYS A 23 21.08 -7.20 -44.87
N HIS A 24 20.35 -7.50 -45.96
CA HIS A 24 19.43 -6.57 -46.64
C HIS A 24 20.06 -5.22 -47.09
N MET A 25 21.36 -5.20 -47.36
CA MET A 25 22.07 -4.01 -47.82
C MET A 25 21.77 -3.69 -49.29
N ARG A 26 21.51 -2.41 -49.59
CA ARG A 26 21.33 -1.89 -50.95
C ARG A 26 22.32 -0.77 -51.22
N GLY A 27 23.04 -0.86 -52.34
CA GLY A 27 23.98 0.16 -52.80
C GLY A 27 23.31 1.23 -53.67
N SER A 28 24.07 2.27 -53.97
CA SER A 28 23.63 3.41 -54.80
C SER A 28 23.17 3.03 -56.22
N ARG A 29 23.55 1.85 -56.73
CA ARG A 29 23.23 1.36 -58.08
C ARG A 29 22.15 0.27 -58.14
N SER A 30 21.50 -0.07 -57.02
CA SER A 30 20.44 -1.11 -56.89
C SER A 30 20.83 -2.57 -57.23
N GLU A 31 21.93 -2.81 -57.95
CA GLU A 31 22.50 -4.13 -58.26
C GLU A 31 23.80 -4.36 -57.48
N GLY A 32 23.70 -4.85 -56.24
CA GLY A 32 24.85 -5.19 -55.39
C GLY A 32 25.68 -3.99 -54.88
N ALA A 33 26.31 -4.13 -53.72
CA ALA A 33 27.14 -3.09 -53.11
C ALA A 33 28.42 -3.69 -52.51
N THR A 34 29.58 -3.09 -52.78
CA THR A 34 30.82 -3.41 -52.06
C THR A 34 30.99 -2.44 -50.91
N VAL A 35 30.91 -2.94 -49.68
CA VAL A 35 30.79 -2.14 -48.46
C VAL A 35 31.87 -2.54 -47.45
N PHE A 36 32.39 -1.59 -46.69
CA PHE A 36 33.16 -1.87 -45.48
C PHE A 36 32.57 -1.10 -44.29
N ILE A 37 32.80 -1.60 -43.09
CA ILE A 37 32.26 -1.04 -41.85
C ILE A 37 33.40 -0.52 -40.99
N LYS A 38 33.28 0.74 -40.57
CA LYS A 38 34.21 1.42 -39.69
C LYS A 38 33.65 1.45 -38.27
N PHE A 39 34.46 1.04 -37.28
CA PHE A 39 34.10 1.00 -35.87
C PHE A 39 34.75 2.17 -35.12
N GLU A 40 33.97 3.04 -34.51
CA GLU A 40 34.45 4.25 -33.82
C GLU A 40 33.83 4.37 -32.41
N LEU A 41 34.64 4.76 -31.42
CA LEU A 41 34.19 5.14 -30.08
C LEU A 41 34.55 6.61 -29.84
N GLY A 42 33.56 7.50 -29.77
CA GLY A 42 33.82 8.94 -29.77
C GLY A 42 34.54 9.37 -31.06
N GLU A 43 35.75 9.90 -30.95
CA GLU A 43 36.64 10.23 -32.10
C GLU A 43 37.70 9.14 -32.37
N ARG A 44 37.74 8.07 -31.56
CA ARG A 44 38.74 7.02 -31.65
C ARG A 44 38.31 5.92 -32.62
N LEU A 45 39.09 5.73 -33.67
CA LEU A 45 38.95 4.59 -34.59
C LEU A 45 39.42 3.30 -33.89
N LEU A 46 38.52 2.32 -33.78
CA LEU A 46 38.81 0.98 -33.23
C LEU A 46 39.31 0.02 -34.32
N GLY A 47 38.68 0.03 -35.49
CA GLY A 47 39.08 -0.81 -36.63
C GLY A 47 38.18 -0.64 -37.86
N GLU A 48 38.63 -1.17 -39.00
CA GLU A 48 37.90 -1.19 -40.28
C GLU A 48 37.77 -2.62 -40.79
N SER A 49 36.57 -3.02 -41.20
CA SER A 49 36.33 -4.36 -41.76
C SER A 49 36.97 -4.50 -43.15
N PRO A 50 37.24 -5.73 -43.62
CA PRO A 50 37.51 -5.97 -45.03
C PRO A 50 36.30 -5.55 -45.89
N LYS A 51 36.52 -5.37 -47.19
CA LYS A 51 35.45 -5.08 -48.16
C LYS A 51 34.55 -6.32 -48.31
N ILE A 52 33.26 -6.14 -48.10
CA ILE A 52 32.21 -7.16 -48.13
C ILE A 52 31.35 -6.91 -49.37
N GLU A 53 31.21 -7.92 -50.22
CA GLU A 53 30.28 -7.88 -51.35
C GLU A 53 28.88 -8.27 -50.86
N CYS A 54 27.94 -7.33 -50.94
CA CYS A 54 26.57 -7.50 -50.45
C CYS A 54 25.59 -7.53 -51.62
N THR A 55 24.71 -8.52 -51.62
CA THR A 55 23.53 -8.58 -52.52
C THR A 55 22.26 -8.42 -51.69
N PRO A 56 21.19 -7.79 -52.21
CA PRO A 56 19.99 -7.47 -51.42
C PRO A 56 19.26 -8.71 -50.84
N ASP A 57 19.39 -9.88 -51.48
CA ASP A 57 18.66 -11.10 -51.10
C ASP A 57 19.46 -12.09 -50.24
N VAL A 58 20.80 -11.95 -50.16
CA VAL A 58 21.69 -12.89 -49.47
C VAL A 58 22.48 -12.18 -48.38
N SER A 59 22.47 -12.74 -47.16
CA SER A 59 23.28 -12.24 -46.05
C SER A 59 24.76 -12.48 -46.31
N ALA A 60 25.58 -11.44 -46.17
CA ALA A 60 27.03 -11.56 -46.30
C ALA A 60 27.67 -11.82 -44.93
N GLU A 61 28.36 -12.95 -44.78
CA GLU A 61 29.08 -13.30 -43.56
C GLU A 61 30.47 -12.66 -43.56
N SER A 62 30.85 -12.00 -42.47
CA SER A 62 32.16 -11.36 -42.34
C SER A 62 32.60 -11.42 -40.89
N ASN A 63 33.35 -12.47 -40.52
CA ASN A 63 33.89 -12.72 -39.18
C ASN A 63 35.08 -11.78 -38.81
N PHE A 64 34.85 -10.46 -38.86
CA PHE A 64 35.87 -9.47 -38.52
C PHE A 64 35.86 -9.15 -37.02
N ASN A 65 37.02 -9.16 -36.38
CA ASN A 65 37.18 -8.88 -34.95
C ASN A 65 37.90 -7.54 -34.76
N THR A 66 37.34 -6.68 -33.92
CA THR A 66 38.01 -5.50 -33.35
C THR A 66 38.07 -5.59 -31.83
N PHE A 67 39.02 -4.87 -31.21
CA PHE A 67 39.29 -4.98 -29.78
C PHE A 67 39.24 -3.62 -29.09
N LEU A 68 38.56 -3.56 -27.95
CA LEU A 68 38.53 -2.42 -27.04
C LEU A 68 39.22 -2.82 -25.73
N ASN A 69 40.35 -2.20 -25.41
CA ASN A 69 41.05 -2.44 -24.14
C ASN A 69 40.42 -1.60 -23.03
N ILE A 70 39.92 -2.24 -21.98
CA ILE A 70 39.31 -1.59 -20.82
C ILE A 70 40.20 -1.83 -19.60
N ILE A 71 40.46 -0.78 -18.83
CA ILE A 71 41.11 -0.86 -17.51
C ILE A 71 40.01 -0.90 -16.46
N TYR A 72 39.87 -2.02 -15.75
CA TYR A 72 38.77 -2.28 -14.82
C TYR A 72 38.82 -1.44 -13.55
N ASP A 73 40.02 -1.20 -13.03
CA ASP A 73 40.23 -0.47 -11.78
C ASP A 73 40.08 1.05 -11.94
N ASP A 74 39.89 1.56 -13.16
CA ASP A 74 39.64 2.98 -13.42
C ASP A 74 38.16 3.24 -13.74
N PRO A 75 37.38 3.79 -12.78
CA PRO A 75 35.96 4.10 -12.97
C PRO A 75 35.70 5.03 -14.17
N SER A 76 36.67 5.86 -14.56
CA SER A 76 36.54 6.76 -15.71
C SER A 76 36.48 6.01 -17.04
N CYS A 77 37.14 4.86 -17.17
CA CYS A 77 37.10 4.03 -18.37
C CYS A 77 35.74 3.34 -18.55
N LEU A 78 35.13 2.88 -17.45
CA LEU A 78 33.79 2.29 -17.46
C LEU A 78 32.72 3.37 -17.72
N ASP A 79 32.86 4.56 -17.14
CA ASP A 79 31.99 5.70 -17.43
C ASP A 79 32.01 6.06 -18.93
N GLU A 80 33.19 6.08 -19.57
CA GLU A 80 33.32 6.37 -21.01
C GLU A 80 32.53 5.39 -21.89
N ILE A 81 32.45 4.12 -21.50
CA ILE A 81 31.77 3.08 -22.27
C ILE A 81 30.26 3.10 -22.03
N THR A 82 29.83 3.49 -20.83
CA THR A 82 28.40 3.70 -20.54
C THR A 82 27.84 4.96 -21.20
N ASN A 83 28.70 5.96 -21.48
CA ASN A 83 28.26 7.28 -21.92
C ASN A 83 28.38 7.55 -23.42
N ARG A 84 29.19 6.76 -24.15
CA ARG A 84 29.42 6.88 -25.58
C ARG A 84 29.08 5.56 -26.29
N PRO A 85 28.23 5.58 -27.32
CA PRO A 85 28.01 4.40 -28.13
C PRO A 85 29.23 4.12 -29.02
N VAL A 86 29.40 2.85 -29.40
CA VAL A 86 30.28 2.51 -30.53
C VAL A 86 29.49 2.71 -31.81
N VAL A 87 29.92 3.66 -32.63
CA VAL A 87 29.30 4.00 -33.91
C VAL A 87 29.92 3.12 -34.99
N LEU A 88 29.06 2.35 -35.67
CA LEU A 88 29.41 1.60 -36.86
C LEU A 88 28.98 2.40 -38.07
N THR A 89 29.94 2.88 -38.86
CA THR A 89 29.67 3.61 -40.10
C THR A 89 29.84 2.70 -41.29
N VAL A 90 28.79 2.55 -42.09
CA VAL A 90 28.74 1.66 -43.24
C VAL A 90 29.03 2.46 -44.51
N ILE A 91 30.11 2.11 -45.21
CA ILE A 91 30.65 2.90 -46.33
C ILE A 91 30.71 2.04 -47.60
N GLU A 92 30.01 2.48 -48.64
CA GLU A 92 30.06 1.91 -49.99
C GLU A 92 31.31 2.41 -50.74
N VAL A 93 32.01 1.48 -51.40
CA VAL A 93 33.12 1.78 -52.30
C VAL A 93 32.61 1.72 -53.73
N LEU A 94 32.69 2.82 -54.48
CA LEU A 94 32.30 2.83 -55.88
C LEU A 94 33.43 2.29 -56.77
N PRO A 95 33.10 1.58 -57.87
CA PRO A 95 34.09 1.08 -58.82
C PRO A 95 34.88 2.23 -59.48
N LYS A 96 36.20 2.06 -59.58
CA LYS A 96 37.12 3.08 -60.15
C LYS A 96 36.76 3.41 -61.60
N GLU A 97 36.42 4.67 -61.88
CA GLU A 97 36.38 5.19 -63.24
C GLU A 97 37.80 5.40 -63.77
N LYS A 98 38.03 5.11 -65.07
CA LYS A 98 39.36 5.04 -65.74
C LYS A 98 40.25 6.31 -65.66
N ARG A 99 39.84 7.37 -64.95
CA ARG A 99 40.58 8.65 -64.81
C ARG A 99 40.90 9.09 -63.38
N GLN A 100 40.49 8.37 -62.33
CA GLN A 100 40.74 8.78 -60.93
C GLN A 100 41.80 7.90 -60.22
N LYS A 101 42.66 8.53 -59.42
CA LYS A 101 43.71 7.86 -58.61
C LYS A 101 43.19 7.26 -57.30
N GLU A 102 42.07 7.75 -56.79
CA GLU A 102 41.47 7.33 -55.51
C GLU A 102 40.06 6.75 -55.73
N GLU A 103 39.67 5.80 -54.86
CA GLU A 103 38.34 5.18 -54.87
C GLU A 103 37.35 6.16 -54.25
N ARG A 104 36.22 6.40 -54.93
CA ARG A 104 35.17 7.27 -54.41
C ARG A 104 34.30 6.47 -53.45
N THR A 105 34.18 6.92 -52.20
CA THR A 105 33.37 6.27 -51.16
C THR A 105 32.11 7.08 -50.84
N ILE A 106 31.02 6.39 -50.50
CA ILE A 106 29.74 6.99 -50.07
C ILE A 106 29.34 6.37 -48.73
N THR A 107 29.01 7.19 -47.74
CA THR A 107 28.44 6.71 -46.47
C THR A 107 26.97 6.34 -46.67
N LEU A 108 26.63 5.08 -46.43
CA LEU A 108 25.25 4.59 -46.59
C LEU A 108 24.42 4.81 -45.32
N GLY A 109 24.97 4.44 -44.16
CA GLY A 109 24.22 4.48 -42.91
C GLY A 109 25.11 4.29 -41.69
N GLN A 110 24.54 4.50 -40.52
CA GLN A 110 25.18 4.33 -39.23
C GLN A 110 24.32 3.50 -38.28
N CYS A 111 24.94 2.71 -37.41
CA CYS A 111 24.26 2.09 -36.28
C CYS A 111 25.09 2.26 -35.00
N CYS A 112 24.41 2.37 -33.86
CA CYS A 112 25.05 2.59 -32.56
C CYS A 112 24.94 1.31 -31.71
N LEU A 113 26.09 0.83 -31.23
CA LEU A 113 26.18 -0.28 -30.30
C LEU A 113 26.28 0.24 -28.87
N ASP A 114 25.35 -0.20 -28.03
CA ASP A 114 25.25 0.16 -26.61
C ASP A 114 25.77 -0.97 -25.72
N PHE A 115 26.75 -0.65 -24.87
CA PHE A 115 27.38 -1.62 -23.95
C PHE A 115 26.60 -1.81 -22.65
N ASN A 116 25.56 -1.02 -22.38
CA ASN A 116 24.85 -1.04 -21.12
C ASN A 116 24.28 -2.44 -20.79
N CYS A 117 23.59 -3.08 -21.75
CA CYS A 117 23.06 -4.44 -21.57
C CYS A 117 24.17 -5.47 -21.29
N PHE A 118 25.37 -5.28 -21.86
CA PHE A 118 26.50 -6.18 -21.65
C PHE A 118 27.08 -6.06 -20.23
N ILE A 119 27.18 -4.84 -19.70
CA ILE A 119 27.67 -4.56 -18.35
C ILE A 119 26.67 -5.05 -17.30
N LEU A 120 25.37 -4.77 -17.49
CA LEU A 120 24.31 -5.09 -16.53
C LEU A 120 24.07 -6.60 -16.36
N LEU A 121 24.16 -7.37 -17.45
CA LEU A 121 23.88 -8.82 -17.42
C LEU A 121 25.05 -9.66 -16.90
N GLY A 122 26.23 -9.06 -16.64
CA GLY A 122 27.43 -9.80 -16.20
C GLY A 122 27.88 -10.90 -17.17
N CYS A 123 27.44 -10.86 -18.42
CA CYS A 123 27.61 -11.93 -19.40
C CYS A 123 28.99 -11.87 -20.06
N THR A 124 29.57 -13.04 -20.36
CA THR A 124 30.85 -13.11 -21.10
C THR A 124 30.69 -13.01 -22.61
N LYS A 125 29.48 -13.24 -23.14
CA LYS A 125 29.15 -13.22 -24.56
C LYS A 125 27.76 -12.64 -24.77
N LEU A 126 27.61 -11.73 -25.71
CA LEU A 126 26.32 -11.15 -26.11
C LEU A 126 26.24 -11.13 -27.63
N LYS A 127 25.10 -11.51 -28.20
CA LYS A 127 24.79 -11.38 -29.64
C LYS A 127 23.67 -10.37 -29.79
N GLN A 128 23.85 -9.40 -30.69
CA GLN A 128 22.89 -8.33 -30.93
C GLN A 128 22.78 -8.05 -32.43
N THR A 129 21.55 -7.88 -32.91
CA THR A 129 21.25 -7.44 -34.27
C THR A 129 20.92 -5.95 -34.22
N LEU A 130 21.66 -5.13 -34.96
CA LEU A 130 21.47 -3.69 -35.05
C LEU A 130 20.92 -3.29 -36.41
N GLN A 131 19.96 -2.36 -36.43
CA GLN A 131 19.45 -1.77 -37.66
C GLN A 131 20.36 -0.63 -38.12
N ILE A 132 20.66 -0.59 -39.42
CA ILE A 132 21.45 0.48 -40.04
C ILE A 132 20.52 1.65 -40.36
N LEU A 133 20.75 2.77 -39.70
CA LEU A 133 19.98 3.99 -39.89
C LEU A 133 20.58 4.82 -41.03
N PRO A 134 19.77 5.35 -41.97
CA PRO A 134 20.27 6.16 -43.06
C PRO A 134 20.82 7.50 -42.56
N VAL A 135 21.94 7.93 -43.16
CA VAL A 135 22.52 9.27 -42.92
C VAL A 135 21.86 10.28 -43.87
N PRO A 136 21.58 11.54 -43.44
CA PRO A 136 20.94 12.54 -44.29
C PRO A 136 21.69 12.75 -45.61
N GLY A 137 21.00 12.58 -46.74
CA GLY A 137 21.60 12.65 -48.08
C GLY A 137 22.20 11.33 -48.62
N SER A 138 22.01 10.22 -47.90
CA SER A 138 22.36 8.86 -48.33
C SER A 138 21.38 8.31 -49.39
N PRO A 139 21.80 7.41 -50.29
CA PRO A 139 20.91 6.64 -51.14
C PRO A 139 19.83 5.85 -50.38
N LEU A 140 20.07 5.54 -49.09
CA LEU A 140 19.12 4.85 -48.21
C LEU A 140 18.05 5.77 -47.61
N ASP A 141 18.22 7.10 -47.68
CA ASP A 141 17.28 8.09 -47.13
C ASP A 141 16.08 8.35 -48.06
N ASN A 142 16.22 8.01 -49.35
CA ASN A 142 15.18 8.20 -50.36
C ASN A 142 14.18 7.04 -50.36
N LEU A 143 13.02 7.23 -49.72
CA LEU A 143 11.88 6.32 -49.85
C LEU A 143 11.43 6.25 -51.32
N PRO A 144 11.32 5.04 -51.92
CA PRO A 144 10.77 4.91 -53.27
C PRO A 144 9.30 5.38 -53.29
N PRO A 145 8.83 6.04 -54.36
CA PRO A 145 7.47 6.61 -54.43
C PRO A 145 6.34 5.58 -54.47
N ASP A 146 6.66 4.28 -54.53
CA ASP A 146 5.72 3.16 -54.67
C ASP A 146 5.43 2.54 -53.30
N ILE A 147 4.17 2.56 -52.88
CA ILE A 147 3.69 2.04 -51.58
C ILE A 147 4.10 0.57 -51.37
N THR A 148 4.14 -0.24 -52.42
CA THR A 148 4.55 -1.65 -52.34
C THR A 148 6.04 -1.78 -52.02
N LYS A 149 6.85 -0.88 -52.57
CA LYS A 149 8.29 -0.80 -52.29
C LYS A 149 8.56 -0.16 -50.93
N VAL A 150 7.70 0.74 -50.45
CA VAL A 150 7.73 1.27 -49.08
C VAL A 150 7.42 0.16 -48.07
N ILE A 151 6.41 -0.67 -48.31
CA ILE A 151 6.09 -1.83 -47.46
C ILE A 151 7.26 -2.83 -47.47
N LEU A 152 7.82 -3.16 -48.63
CA LEU A 152 9.02 -4.02 -48.70
C LEU A 152 10.24 -3.40 -48.00
N TYR A 153 10.41 -2.08 -48.06
CA TYR A 153 11.49 -1.35 -47.39
C TYR A 153 11.31 -1.35 -45.86
N LEU A 154 10.08 -1.26 -45.37
CA LEU A 154 9.76 -1.41 -43.95
C LEU A 154 9.94 -2.86 -43.45
N ILE A 155 9.75 -3.87 -44.31
CA ILE A 155 9.92 -5.29 -43.97
C ILE A 155 11.39 -5.73 -44.03
N PHE A 156 12.19 -5.20 -44.95
CA PHE A 156 13.59 -5.59 -45.17
C PHE A 156 14.55 -4.41 -44.93
N GLN A 157 14.62 -3.95 -43.68
CA GLN A 157 15.60 -2.94 -43.30
C GLN A 157 17.02 -3.53 -43.25
N PRO A 158 18.06 -2.74 -43.57
CA PRO A 158 19.43 -3.23 -43.50
C PRO A 158 19.85 -3.47 -42.05
N GLU A 159 20.41 -4.63 -41.78
CA GLU A 159 20.75 -5.09 -40.42
C GLU A 159 22.17 -5.64 -40.34
N VAL A 160 22.78 -5.52 -39.16
CA VAL A 160 24.11 -6.07 -38.84
C VAL A 160 24.02 -6.93 -37.59
N ASP A 161 24.51 -8.16 -37.67
CA ASP A 161 24.68 -9.04 -36.52
C ASP A 161 26.08 -8.86 -35.93
N ILE A 162 26.13 -8.44 -34.66
CA ILE A 162 27.36 -8.24 -33.89
C ILE A 162 27.38 -9.19 -32.70
N LYS A 163 28.56 -9.69 -32.39
CA LYS A 163 28.84 -10.49 -31.19
C LYS A 163 29.92 -9.81 -30.36
N ILE A 164 29.63 -9.57 -29.08
CA ILE A 164 30.59 -9.08 -28.10
C ILE A 164 31.07 -10.27 -27.26
N SER A 165 32.36 -10.37 -27.00
CA SER A 165 32.91 -11.42 -26.13
C SER A 165 34.10 -10.93 -25.29
N VAL A 166 34.13 -11.43 -24.05
CA VAL A 166 35.21 -11.24 -23.06
C VAL A 166 35.58 -12.59 -22.45
N ASN A 167 36.79 -12.70 -21.90
CA ASN A 167 37.27 -13.96 -21.32
C ASN A 167 36.67 -14.22 -19.94
N GLN A 168 36.47 -13.16 -19.15
CA GLN A 168 35.79 -13.18 -17.86
C GLN A 168 34.81 -11.99 -17.77
N PRO A 169 33.79 -12.05 -16.89
CA PRO A 169 32.86 -10.94 -16.68
C PRO A 169 33.60 -9.61 -16.43
N LEU A 170 33.03 -8.51 -16.94
CA LEU A 170 33.61 -7.17 -16.78
C LEU A 170 33.62 -6.70 -15.32
N LEU A 171 32.68 -7.17 -14.52
CA LEU A 171 32.51 -6.86 -13.10
C LEU A 171 32.44 -8.17 -12.31
N ASP A 172 33.06 -8.22 -11.13
CA ASP A 172 32.91 -9.34 -10.20
C ASP A 172 31.50 -9.36 -9.58
N GLU A 173 31.03 -10.51 -9.07
CA GLU A 173 29.66 -10.61 -8.50
C GLU A 173 29.40 -9.58 -7.39
N ALA A 174 30.38 -9.33 -6.52
CA ALA A 174 30.26 -8.33 -5.46
C ALA A 174 30.20 -6.89 -6.02
N GLN A 175 30.98 -6.60 -7.06
CA GLN A 175 30.96 -5.30 -7.74
C GLN A 175 29.67 -5.13 -8.54
N LEU A 176 29.17 -6.17 -9.21
CA LEU A 176 27.92 -6.16 -9.94
C LEU A 176 26.74 -5.91 -8.99
N GLN A 177 26.71 -6.53 -7.81
CA GLN A 177 25.66 -6.29 -6.81
C GLN A 177 25.75 -4.90 -6.15
N GLY A 178 26.96 -4.39 -5.91
CA GLY A 178 27.18 -3.10 -5.25
C GLY A 178 27.24 -1.87 -6.17
N SER A 179 27.44 -2.06 -7.48
CA SER A 179 27.49 -0.98 -8.47
C SER A 179 26.11 -0.60 -8.98
N ASN A 180 26.02 0.60 -9.55
CA ASN A 180 24.78 1.11 -10.11
C ASN A 180 25.07 1.97 -11.35
N ILE A 181 24.08 2.14 -12.21
CA ILE A 181 24.17 3.02 -13.37
C ILE A 181 23.18 4.16 -13.19
N LEU A 182 23.69 5.37 -13.06
CA LEU A 182 22.92 6.60 -12.93
C LEU A 182 22.68 7.20 -14.31
N THR A 183 21.43 7.24 -14.74
CA THR A 183 21.00 7.82 -16.00
C THR A 183 20.33 9.16 -15.77
N ILE A 184 20.93 10.23 -16.28
CA ILE A 184 20.44 11.61 -16.20
C ILE A 184 19.92 12.02 -17.57
N SER A 185 18.63 12.32 -17.65
CA SER A 185 17.95 12.78 -18.85
C SER A 185 17.49 14.23 -18.66
N VAL A 186 17.99 15.15 -19.49
CA VAL A 186 17.57 16.56 -19.48
C VAL A 186 16.72 16.83 -20.72
N GLY A 187 15.47 17.22 -20.50
CA GLY A 187 14.57 17.58 -21.58
C GLY A 187 14.83 18.97 -22.12
N GLY A 188 14.45 19.97 -21.33
CA GLY A 188 14.47 21.35 -21.78
C GLY A 188 14.26 22.36 -20.65
N LEU A 189 14.62 23.61 -20.93
CA LEU A 189 14.27 24.78 -20.12
C LEU A 189 13.04 25.42 -20.73
N LEU A 190 11.95 25.47 -19.95
CA LEU A 190 10.66 26.02 -20.33
C LEU A 190 10.49 27.40 -19.70
N SER A 191 9.87 28.32 -20.46
CA SER A 191 9.69 29.72 -20.08
C SER A 191 11.00 30.43 -19.71
N PRO A 192 12.03 30.45 -20.59
CA PRO A 192 13.24 31.22 -20.36
C PRO A 192 12.93 32.73 -20.33
N PRO A 193 13.82 33.56 -19.75
CA PRO A 193 13.67 35.02 -19.76
C PRO A 193 13.44 35.59 -21.17
N GLU A 194 12.54 36.58 -21.30
CA GLU A 194 12.20 37.20 -22.60
C GLU A 194 13.42 37.84 -23.29
N SER A 195 14.43 38.23 -22.52
CA SER A 195 15.72 38.75 -23.01
C SER A 195 16.48 37.77 -23.93
N TRP A 196 16.10 36.49 -23.91
CA TRP A 196 16.65 35.45 -24.80
C TRP A 196 16.06 35.48 -26.21
N ALA A 197 14.93 36.18 -26.42
CA ALA A 197 14.27 36.30 -27.73
C ALA A 197 14.94 37.32 -28.67
N THR A 198 15.89 38.12 -28.16
CA THR A 198 16.50 39.22 -28.91
C THR A 198 17.27 38.71 -30.14
N THR A 199 16.91 39.18 -31.34
CA THR A 199 17.63 38.91 -32.61
C THR A 199 19.06 39.44 -32.54
N GLY A 200 20.01 38.56 -32.20
CA GLY A 200 21.44 38.84 -32.02
C GLY A 200 22.33 37.64 -32.42
N PRO A 201 23.64 37.63 -32.08
CA PRO A 201 24.54 36.53 -32.40
C PRO A 201 24.00 35.20 -31.85
N GLN A 202 24.26 34.09 -32.54
CA GLN A 202 23.81 32.77 -32.09
C GLN A 202 24.41 32.47 -30.71
N PHE A 203 23.58 32.11 -29.73
CA PHE A 203 24.00 31.66 -28.41
C PHE A 203 23.83 30.15 -28.30
N THR A 204 24.66 29.49 -27.47
CA THR A 204 24.50 28.08 -27.11
C THR A 204 24.16 27.96 -25.63
N TYR A 205 23.21 27.08 -25.33
CA TYR A 205 22.75 26.83 -23.97
C TYR A 205 23.31 25.51 -23.45
N SER A 206 23.74 25.52 -22.19
CA SER A 206 24.28 24.33 -21.52
C SER A 206 23.65 24.13 -20.15
N ALA A 207 23.58 22.87 -19.72
CA ALA A 207 23.19 22.48 -18.37
C ALA A 207 24.28 21.58 -17.76
N SER A 208 24.65 21.78 -16.50
CA SER A 208 25.75 21.06 -15.83
C SER A 208 25.36 20.56 -14.43
N ILE A 209 25.71 19.31 -14.12
CA ILE A 209 25.45 18.67 -12.81
C ILE A 209 26.66 17.85 -12.37
N SER A 210 27.01 17.87 -11.08
CA SER A 210 28.11 17.04 -10.54
C SER A 210 27.61 15.68 -10.07
N VAL A 211 28.38 14.63 -10.38
CA VAL A 211 28.08 13.24 -9.99
C VAL A 211 29.33 12.60 -9.39
N PRO A 212 29.24 11.96 -8.21
CA PRO A 212 30.38 11.23 -7.64
C PRO A 212 30.60 9.93 -8.43
N ILE A 213 31.74 9.79 -9.10
CA ILE A 213 32.11 8.56 -9.82
C ILE A 213 32.98 7.64 -8.93
N SER A 214 33.75 8.24 -8.03
CA SER A 214 34.60 7.53 -7.05
C SER A 214 34.64 8.30 -5.72
N GLU A 215 35.22 7.68 -4.68
CA GLU A 215 35.31 8.24 -3.32
C GLU A 215 36.03 9.61 -3.28
N GLU A 216 37.00 9.83 -4.17
CA GLU A 216 37.79 11.07 -4.24
C GLU A 216 37.51 11.92 -5.49
N LYS A 217 36.63 11.46 -6.40
CA LYS A 217 36.41 12.12 -7.71
C LYS A 217 34.93 12.34 -8.00
N ASP A 218 34.56 13.62 -8.02
CA ASP A 218 33.34 14.11 -8.64
C ASP A 218 33.59 14.39 -10.13
N ALA A 219 32.67 13.97 -10.99
CA ALA A 219 32.68 14.31 -12.40
C ALA A 219 31.56 15.29 -12.72
N THR A 220 31.90 16.33 -13.47
CA THR A 220 30.94 17.31 -13.98
C THR A 220 30.32 16.78 -15.27
N VAL A 221 29.02 16.48 -15.23
CA VAL A 221 28.23 16.08 -16.39
C VAL A 221 27.69 17.35 -17.05
N VAL A 222 28.08 17.58 -18.31
CA VAL A 222 27.68 18.75 -19.10
C VAL A 222 26.82 18.33 -20.28
N PHE A 223 25.67 18.97 -20.43
CA PHE A 223 24.77 18.87 -21.58
C PHE A 223 24.93 20.12 -22.44
N THR A 224 25.53 19.98 -23.63
CA THR A 224 25.79 21.08 -24.57
C THR A 224 24.79 21.11 -25.73
N ASN A 225 24.84 22.15 -26.57
CA ASN A 225 24.03 22.27 -27.81
C ASN A 225 22.51 22.36 -27.60
N GLY A 226 22.05 23.03 -26.53
CA GLY A 226 20.64 23.36 -26.40
C GLY A 226 20.19 24.31 -27.51
N ALA A 227 19.07 24.02 -28.18
CA ALA A 227 18.50 24.85 -29.23
C ALA A 227 17.26 25.59 -28.71
N LEU A 228 17.24 26.92 -28.88
CA LEU A 228 16.07 27.76 -28.59
C LEU A 228 15.05 27.60 -29.73
N LYS A 229 13.86 27.07 -29.41
CA LYS A 229 12.77 26.87 -30.35
C LYS A 229 11.57 27.76 -30.01
N PRO A 230 10.80 28.22 -31.02
CA PRO A 230 9.54 28.92 -30.81
C PRO A 230 8.39 27.95 -30.51
N ALA A 231 7.40 28.41 -29.74
CA ALA A 231 6.22 27.64 -29.30
C ALA A 231 5.40 26.97 -30.43
N GLN A 232 5.45 27.50 -31.66
CA GLN A 232 4.64 27.00 -32.79
C GLN A 232 5.25 25.85 -33.59
N ASP A 233 6.45 25.38 -33.24
CA ASP A 233 7.04 24.22 -33.92
C ASP A 233 6.24 22.96 -33.56
N LYS A 234 5.32 22.56 -34.46
CA LYS A 234 4.61 21.27 -34.44
C LYS A 234 5.53 20.08 -34.72
N ASP A 235 6.75 20.08 -34.20
CA ASP A 235 7.61 18.89 -34.10
C ASP A 235 7.08 17.98 -32.98
N ALA A 236 5.80 17.63 -33.03
CA ALA A 236 5.11 16.75 -32.10
C ALA A 236 5.65 15.30 -32.11
N HIS A 237 6.72 15.03 -32.87
CA HIS A 237 7.22 13.69 -33.17
C HIS A 237 8.67 13.44 -32.73
N ASN A 238 9.39 14.40 -32.14
CA ASN A 238 10.78 14.17 -31.72
C ASN A 238 11.01 14.36 -30.22
N LYS A 239 10.14 13.73 -29.41
CA LYS A 239 10.36 13.49 -27.98
C LYS A 239 11.42 12.42 -27.71
N GLN A 240 12.07 11.88 -28.73
CA GLN A 240 13.07 10.83 -28.58
C GLN A 240 14.35 11.38 -27.93
N LYS A 241 14.91 10.64 -26.96
CA LYS A 241 16.14 11.01 -26.27
C LYS A 241 17.34 10.87 -27.22
N LYS A 242 18.33 11.73 -27.05
CA LYS A 242 19.59 11.75 -27.80
C LYS A 242 20.74 11.39 -26.88
N TRP A 243 21.80 10.82 -27.43
CA TRP A 243 23.06 10.70 -26.71
C TRP A 243 23.60 12.09 -26.37
N ALA A 244 23.97 12.33 -25.11
CA ALA A 244 24.64 13.57 -24.73
C ALA A 244 25.99 13.75 -25.47
N ASN A 245 26.71 12.65 -25.70
CA ASN A 245 27.96 12.60 -26.44
C ASN A 245 27.88 11.54 -27.57
N PRO A 246 27.28 11.87 -28.72
CA PRO A 246 27.06 10.91 -29.81
C PRO A 246 28.34 10.53 -30.59
N GLY A 247 29.48 11.21 -30.35
CA GLY A 247 30.71 10.96 -31.10
C GLY A 247 30.57 11.31 -32.58
N THR A 248 30.86 10.37 -33.47
CA THR A 248 30.73 10.50 -34.94
C THR A 248 29.33 10.20 -35.48
N ALA A 249 28.34 9.91 -34.63
CA ALA A 249 26.97 9.63 -35.08
C ALA A 249 26.28 10.90 -35.62
N VAL A 250 25.53 10.74 -36.72
CA VAL A 250 24.82 11.82 -37.43
C VAL A 250 23.39 11.37 -37.79
N GLY A 251 22.46 12.32 -37.92
CA GLY A 251 21.09 12.05 -38.33
C GLY A 251 20.33 11.23 -37.29
N GLN A 252 19.63 10.17 -37.73
CA GLN A 252 18.83 9.30 -36.86
C GLN A 252 19.68 8.49 -35.86
N ALA A 253 20.97 8.27 -36.14
CA ALA A 253 21.86 7.51 -35.26
C ALA A 253 22.22 8.24 -33.94
N VAL A 254 21.93 9.55 -33.84
CA VAL A 254 22.11 10.35 -32.62
C VAL A 254 21.02 10.05 -31.58
N PHE A 255 19.88 9.50 -32.01
CA PHE A 255 18.76 9.18 -31.13
C PHE A 255 18.91 7.79 -30.50
N LEU A 256 18.48 7.67 -29.26
CA LEU A 256 18.40 6.41 -28.53
C LEU A 256 17.16 5.62 -29.01
N PRO A 257 17.31 4.37 -29.47
CA PRO A 257 16.16 3.53 -29.85
C PRO A 257 15.19 3.35 -28.68
N ASP A 258 13.88 3.43 -28.95
CA ASP A 258 12.79 3.17 -27.99
C ASP A 258 12.82 4.00 -26.68
N SER A 259 13.60 5.10 -26.64
CA SER A 259 13.70 5.98 -25.47
C SER A 259 13.06 7.34 -25.75
N TYR A 260 11.94 7.62 -25.08
CA TYR A 260 11.15 8.84 -25.27
C TYR A 260 11.10 9.68 -23.98
N LEU A 261 10.96 10.99 -24.15
CA LEU A 261 10.85 11.97 -23.07
C LEU A 261 9.41 12.07 -22.58
N PHE A 262 9.26 11.89 -21.26
CA PHE A 262 8.15 12.33 -20.40
C PHE A 262 6.74 12.03 -20.92
N SER A 263 6.24 10.83 -20.61
CA SER A 263 4.85 10.39 -20.84
C SER A 263 3.96 10.44 -19.60
N ASP A 264 4.53 10.52 -18.40
CA ASP A 264 3.79 10.31 -17.14
C ASP A 264 3.00 11.56 -16.69
N PRO A 265 1.90 11.39 -15.93
CA PRO A 265 1.10 12.48 -15.39
C PRO A 265 1.91 13.44 -14.51
N ILE A 266 1.54 14.73 -14.50
CA ILE A 266 2.20 15.77 -13.68
C ILE A 266 2.16 15.45 -12.18
N ASP A 267 1.14 14.71 -11.73
CA ASP A 267 0.92 14.38 -10.32
C ASP A 267 1.88 13.32 -9.76
N GLU A 268 2.48 12.53 -10.65
CA GLU A 268 3.46 11.50 -10.30
C GLU A 268 4.90 12.02 -10.33
N GLU A 269 5.10 13.29 -10.69
CA GLU A 269 6.41 13.93 -10.70
C GLU A 269 6.85 14.35 -9.30
N ASP A 270 8.17 14.36 -9.04
CA ASP A 270 8.84 14.81 -7.82
C ASP A 270 9.26 16.29 -7.85
N GLY A 271 8.89 17.02 -8.91
CA GLY A 271 9.26 18.41 -9.14
C GLY A 271 8.49 19.44 -8.29
N ASP A 272 8.91 20.70 -8.35
CA ASP A 272 8.37 21.81 -7.53
C ASP A 272 6.98 22.28 -7.98
N LEU A 273 6.66 22.16 -9.27
CA LEU A 273 5.51 22.79 -9.92
C LEU A 273 4.31 21.83 -10.06
N LYS A 274 3.68 21.44 -8.95
CA LYS A 274 2.54 20.48 -8.93
C LYS A 274 1.17 21.11 -8.66
N SER A 275 1.13 22.37 -8.20
CA SER A 275 -0.14 23.01 -7.80
C SER A 275 -1.07 23.24 -9.00
N LYS A 276 -2.36 23.49 -8.74
CA LYS A 276 -3.34 23.79 -9.82
C LYS A 276 -2.90 25.00 -10.65
N GLU A 277 -2.38 26.04 -10.01
CA GLU A 277 -1.85 27.24 -10.67
C GLU A 277 -0.61 26.93 -11.52
N ASP A 278 0.23 26.00 -11.06
CA ASP A 278 1.40 25.57 -11.80
C ASP A 278 1.05 24.75 -13.04
N ARG A 279 -0.03 23.96 -13.00
CA ARG A 279 -0.51 23.20 -14.17
C ARG A 279 -0.89 24.13 -15.31
N GLU A 280 -1.66 25.18 -15.01
CA GLU A 280 -2.02 26.20 -16.00
C GLU A 280 -0.77 26.91 -16.54
N HIS A 281 0.17 27.27 -15.66
CA HIS A 281 1.43 27.86 -16.07
C HIS A 281 2.26 26.94 -16.98
N ARG A 282 2.32 25.63 -16.68
CA ARG A 282 3.04 24.66 -17.51
C ARG A 282 2.43 24.54 -18.90
N ILE A 283 1.10 24.48 -19.00
CA ILE A 283 0.39 24.45 -20.29
C ILE A 283 0.76 25.69 -21.11
N ILE A 284 0.66 26.89 -20.53
CA ILE A 284 1.01 28.15 -21.19
C ILE A 284 2.49 28.16 -21.61
N ALA A 285 3.38 27.68 -20.75
CA ALA A 285 4.81 27.63 -21.03
C ALA A 285 5.16 26.67 -22.20
N GLU A 286 4.43 25.57 -22.35
CA GLU A 286 4.59 24.62 -23.46
C GLU A 286 3.95 25.11 -24.76
N THR A 287 2.82 25.82 -24.69
CA THR A 287 2.03 26.19 -25.88
C THR A 287 2.33 27.58 -26.44
N GLU A 288 2.77 28.54 -25.62
CA GLU A 288 2.86 29.95 -25.99
C GLU A 288 4.27 30.54 -25.88
N LYS A 289 5.12 30.01 -25.00
CA LYS A 289 6.44 30.60 -24.70
C LYS A 289 7.60 29.90 -25.43
N LEU A 290 8.73 30.60 -25.55
CA LEU A 290 9.97 30.01 -26.05
C LEU A 290 10.43 28.88 -25.13
N HIS A 291 11.18 27.91 -25.67
CA HIS A 291 11.80 26.87 -24.85
C HIS A 291 13.15 26.43 -25.42
N VAL A 292 14.09 26.07 -24.54
CA VAL A 292 15.36 25.44 -24.95
C VAL A 292 15.19 23.94 -24.85
N THR A 293 15.51 23.24 -25.94
CA THR A 293 15.48 21.77 -25.98
C THR A 293 16.89 21.20 -26.02
N TRP A 294 17.20 20.29 -25.09
CA TRP A 294 18.38 19.42 -25.15
C TRP A 294 17.96 18.02 -25.61
N ASN A 295 16.94 17.45 -24.95
CA ASN A 295 16.47 16.08 -25.17
C ASN A 295 17.60 15.05 -25.08
N MET A 296 18.52 15.21 -24.12
CA MET A 296 19.75 14.42 -24.01
C MET A 296 19.73 13.49 -22.80
N GLU A 297 20.32 12.31 -22.96
CA GLU A 297 20.56 11.33 -21.90
C GLU A 297 22.06 11.11 -21.71
N ARG A 298 22.49 11.09 -20.45
CA ARG A 298 23.85 10.76 -20.01
C ARG A 298 23.78 9.70 -18.93
N ARG A 299 24.43 8.56 -19.17
CA ARG A 299 24.55 7.45 -18.22
C ARG A 299 25.92 7.48 -17.57
N CYS A 300 25.99 7.32 -16.25
CA CYS A 300 27.19 7.35 -15.44
C CYS A 300 27.32 6.05 -14.64
N TYR A 301 28.48 5.41 -14.68
CA TYR A 301 28.77 4.25 -13.85
C TYR A 301 29.15 4.67 -12.43
N LEU A 302 28.45 4.13 -11.42
CA LEU A 302 28.74 4.33 -10.00
C LEU A 302 29.36 3.06 -9.42
N ASN A 303 30.61 3.17 -8.97
CA ASN A 303 31.30 2.09 -8.25
C ASN A 303 30.67 1.89 -6.84
N PRO A 304 30.82 0.72 -6.18
CA PRO A 304 30.19 0.49 -4.86
C PRO A 304 30.54 1.53 -3.79
N SER A 305 31.78 2.03 -3.77
CA SER A 305 32.18 3.13 -2.88
C SER A 305 31.46 4.45 -3.24
N ALA A 306 31.30 4.72 -4.54
CA ALA A 306 30.61 5.92 -5.02
C ALA A 306 29.10 5.87 -4.70
N VAL A 307 28.47 4.69 -4.76
CA VAL A 307 27.07 4.51 -4.34
C VAL A 307 26.88 4.88 -2.87
N LYS A 308 27.79 4.44 -1.99
CA LYS A 308 27.76 4.82 -0.56
C LYS A 308 27.96 6.33 -0.36
N VAL A 309 28.97 6.91 -1.01
CA VAL A 309 29.21 8.36 -0.93
C VAL A 309 28.02 9.14 -1.46
N PHE A 310 27.38 8.68 -2.55
CA PHE A 310 26.17 9.29 -3.10
C PHE A 310 25.01 9.20 -2.11
N GLN A 311 24.80 8.05 -1.47
CA GLN A 311 23.78 7.84 -0.45
C GLN A 311 23.98 8.76 0.77
N GLU A 312 25.19 8.80 1.33
CA GLU A 312 25.56 9.67 2.47
C GLU A 312 25.45 11.16 2.10
N SER A 313 25.85 11.49 0.88
CA SER A 313 25.79 12.85 0.34
C SER A 313 24.37 13.36 0.16
N ILE A 314 23.42 12.51 -0.27
CA ILE A 314 22.00 12.87 -0.35
C ILE A 314 21.41 13.00 1.07
N GLY A 315 21.80 12.11 1.99
CA GLY A 315 21.35 12.18 3.39
C GLY A 315 21.78 13.46 4.10
N ARG A 316 22.99 13.96 3.79
CA ARG A 316 23.50 15.24 4.31
C ARG A 316 22.92 16.46 3.58
N CYS A 317 22.77 16.36 2.26
CA CYS A 317 22.35 17.45 1.38
C CYS A 317 21.25 16.95 0.45
N ARG A 318 19.99 17.25 0.80
CA ARG A 318 18.80 16.84 0.05
C ARG A 318 18.76 17.41 -1.37
N TYR A 319 19.29 18.62 -1.55
CA TYR A 319 19.25 19.35 -2.81
C TYR A 319 20.55 19.23 -3.59
N TRP A 320 20.43 18.94 -4.88
CA TRP A 320 21.54 18.88 -5.84
C TRP A 320 21.45 20.00 -6.86
N PRO A 321 22.51 20.79 -7.07
CA PRO A 321 22.49 21.87 -8.06
C PRO A 321 22.59 21.35 -9.50
N LEU A 322 21.75 21.91 -10.38
CA LEU A 322 21.90 21.88 -11.82
C LEU A 322 22.08 23.32 -12.33
N GLU A 323 23.25 23.62 -12.86
CA GLU A 323 23.59 24.94 -13.39
C GLU A 323 23.17 25.05 -14.85
N VAL A 324 22.49 26.14 -15.22
CA VAL A 324 22.10 26.45 -16.60
C VAL A 324 22.80 27.73 -17.01
N MET A 325 23.56 27.65 -18.10
CA MET A 325 24.43 28.74 -18.58
C MET A 325 24.23 29.00 -20.08
N ARG A 326 24.35 30.27 -20.50
CA ARG A 326 24.28 30.69 -21.91
C ARG A 326 25.61 31.30 -22.37
N TYR A 327 26.19 30.71 -23.42
CA TYR A 327 27.45 31.15 -24.03
C TYR A 327 27.24 31.78 -25.41
N PRO A 328 27.99 32.83 -25.80
CA PRO A 328 28.02 33.30 -27.18
C PRO A 328 28.74 32.28 -28.09
N VAL A 329 28.24 32.05 -29.31
CA VAL A 329 28.92 31.17 -30.29
C VAL A 329 30.16 31.90 -30.84
N PRO A 330 31.37 31.31 -30.76
CA PRO A 330 32.57 31.94 -31.29
C PRO A 330 32.55 32.00 -32.82
N VAL A 331 32.60 33.21 -33.39
CA VAL A 331 32.63 33.43 -34.84
C VAL A 331 34.07 33.31 -35.35
N VAL A 332 34.37 32.24 -36.10
CA VAL A 332 35.68 32.07 -36.74
C VAL A 332 35.78 32.97 -37.97
N SER A 333 36.38 34.15 -37.84
CA SER A 333 36.70 34.99 -38.99
C SER A 333 37.95 34.48 -39.72
N LYS A 334 37.80 34.18 -41.02
CA LYS A 334 38.93 33.83 -41.90
C LYS A 334 39.72 35.09 -42.26
N SER A 335 40.58 35.61 -41.38
CA SER A 335 41.64 36.52 -41.83
C SER A 335 42.87 36.58 -40.92
N LYS A 336 44.04 36.50 -41.56
CA LYS A 336 45.42 36.76 -41.10
C LYS A 336 46.09 35.79 -40.11
N LYS A 337 46.95 34.95 -40.69
CA LYS A 337 48.13 34.35 -40.04
C LYS A 337 49.08 35.46 -39.56
N ASN A 338 49.28 35.56 -38.24
CA ASN A 338 50.57 35.73 -37.54
C ASN A 338 50.36 36.43 -36.18
N SER A 339 50.25 35.64 -35.10
CA SER A 339 50.80 35.91 -33.75
C SER A 339 50.12 35.01 -32.70
N GLN A 340 50.61 33.77 -32.57
CA GLN A 340 50.01 32.74 -31.69
C GLN A 340 50.38 32.91 -30.20
N ALA A 341 50.83 34.09 -29.76
CA ALA A 341 51.35 34.32 -28.40
C ALA A 341 50.68 35.48 -27.65
N THR A 342 49.67 36.15 -28.23
CA THR A 342 48.99 37.29 -27.58
C THR A 342 47.49 37.07 -27.40
N LEU A 343 46.96 35.88 -27.77
CA LEU A 343 45.54 35.52 -27.64
C LEU A 343 45.19 34.70 -26.38
N LEU A 344 46.17 34.41 -25.51
CA LEU A 344 45.92 33.61 -24.30
C LEU A 344 45.51 34.44 -23.07
N PHE A 345 45.66 35.77 -23.12
CA PHE A 345 45.32 36.66 -21.99
C PHE A 345 44.13 37.59 -22.28
N ALA A 346 43.54 37.53 -23.47
CA ALA A 346 42.35 38.31 -23.85
C ALA A 346 41.11 37.42 -24.12
N ALA A 347 41.24 36.10 -23.97
CA ALA A 347 40.16 35.14 -24.21
C ALA A 347 39.29 34.85 -22.98
N ASP A 348 39.70 35.31 -21.79
CA ASP A 348 39.00 35.06 -20.53
C ASP A 348 37.82 36.01 -20.29
N GLU A 349 37.82 37.22 -20.87
CA GLU A 349 36.70 38.18 -20.72
C GLU A 349 35.64 38.06 -21.83
N GLU A 350 35.99 37.68 -23.06
CA GLU A 350 35.03 37.54 -24.18
C GLU A 350 34.20 36.24 -24.16
N ASN A 351 34.58 35.24 -23.34
CA ASN A 351 33.89 33.95 -23.22
C ASN A 351 33.07 33.78 -21.92
N ALA A 352 32.85 34.85 -21.16
CA ALA A 352 32.07 34.78 -19.93
C ALA A 352 30.62 34.33 -20.22
N ALA A 353 30.13 33.35 -19.45
CA ALA A 353 28.74 32.91 -19.52
C ALA A 353 27.81 34.08 -19.17
N SER A 354 26.89 34.41 -20.08
CA SER A 354 25.78 35.32 -19.81
C SER A 354 24.61 34.52 -19.24
N PHE A 355 23.83 35.07 -18.29
CA PHE A 355 22.72 34.36 -17.64
C PHE A 355 23.10 33.03 -16.98
N HIS A 356 23.45 33.08 -15.68
CA HIS A 356 23.72 31.90 -14.87
C HIS A 356 22.53 31.61 -13.95
N GLY A 357 21.82 30.50 -14.21
CA GLY A 357 20.74 29.98 -13.38
C GLY A 357 21.10 28.67 -12.69
N VAL A 358 20.42 28.35 -11.58
CA VAL A 358 20.54 27.09 -10.84
C VAL A 358 19.14 26.54 -10.54
N ALA A 359 18.94 25.26 -10.84
CA ALA A 359 17.82 24.49 -10.33
C ALA A 359 18.29 23.60 -9.17
N PHE A 360 17.49 23.50 -8.12
CA PHE A 360 17.79 22.66 -6.95
C PHE A 360 16.95 21.38 -7.00
N LEU A 361 17.56 20.25 -7.34
CA LEU A 361 16.88 18.97 -7.42
C LEU A 361 16.82 18.32 -6.04
N ASN A 362 15.62 18.03 -5.53
CA ASN A 362 15.48 17.22 -4.33
C ASN A 362 15.72 15.75 -4.66
N LEU A 363 16.87 15.18 -4.26
CA LEU A 363 17.22 13.78 -4.49
C LEU A 363 16.88 12.87 -3.31
N ALA A 364 16.32 13.40 -2.22
CA ALA A 364 15.90 12.60 -1.07
C ALA A 364 14.98 11.42 -1.43
N PRO A 365 14.07 11.51 -2.41
CA PRO A 365 13.26 10.36 -2.83
C PRO A 365 14.05 9.16 -3.37
N LEU A 366 15.33 9.29 -3.77
CA LEU A 366 16.13 8.10 -4.15
C LEU A 366 16.57 7.25 -2.95
N LEU A 367 16.54 7.81 -1.74
CA LEU A 367 16.84 7.08 -0.51
C LEU A 367 15.66 6.25 -0.01
N TYR A 368 14.52 6.35 -0.69
CA TYR A 368 13.31 5.63 -0.40
C TYR A 368 13.46 4.16 -0.83
N PRO A 369 13.10 3.18 0.03
CA PRO A 369 13.27 1.77 -0.31
C PRO A 369 12.53 1.38 -1.61
N GLY A 370 13.28 0.94 -2.61
CA GLY A 370 12.75 0.48 -3.90
C GLY A 370 12.59 1.57 -4.96
N VAL A 371 12.80 2.84 -4.65
CA VAL A 371 12.72 3.92 -5.65
C VAL A 371 13.96 3.92 -6.53
N GLN A 372 13.72 3.93 -7.84
CA GLN A 372 14.77 3.90 -8.87
C GLN A 372 14.81 5.17 -9.73
N ARG A 373 13.76 6.01 -9.67
CA ARG A 373 13.59 7.12 -10.60
C ARG A 373 13.04 8.34 -9.87
N ILE A 374 13.59 9.50 -10.19
CA ILE A 374 13.06 10.83 -9.88
C ILE A 374 12.83 11.56 -11.19
N LYS A 375 11.68 12.23 -11.31
CA LYS A 375 11.36 13.03 -12.49
C LYS A 375 10.58 14.27 -12.07
N GLY A 376 10.86 15.43 -12.64
CA GLY A 376 9.95 16.55 -12.50
C GLY A 376 10.42 17.85 -13.13
N ALA A 377 9.56 18.86 -13.02
CA ALA A 377 9.89 20.25 -13.30
C ALA A 377 10.49 20.90 -12.05
N PHE A 378 11.73 21.39 -12.17
CA PHE A 378 12.41 22.10 -11.09
C PHE A 378 12.56 23.57 -11.44
N LYS A 379 12.26 24.45 -10.49
CA LYS A 379 12.31 25.90 -10.71
C LYS A 379 13.76 26.37 -10.82
N VAL A 380 14.04 27.22 -11.81
CA VAL A 380 15.34 27.86 -11.98
C VAL A 380 15.35 29.21 -11.26
N VAL A 381 16.39 29.45 -10.48
CA VAL A 381 16.67 30.73 -9.81
C VAL A 381 18.04 31.21 -10.30
N ALA A 382 18.30 32.52 -10.33
CA ALA A 382 19.65 32.99 -10.66
C ALA A 382 20.70 32.46 -9.67
N PHE A 383 21.89 32.23 -10.18
CA PHE A 383 23.04 31.83 -9.39
C PHE A 383 23.46 32.97 -8.45
N THR A 384 23.64 32.64 -7.18
CA THR A 384 24.25 33.54 -6.18
C THR A 384 25.01 32.67 -5.18
N ASP A 385 26.27 32.97 -4.93
CA ASP A 385 27.16 32.15 -4.08
C ASP A 385 26.57 31.87 -2.69
N ASN A 386 25.87 32.84 -2.12
CA ASN A 386 25.19 32.69 -0.82
C ASN A 386 24.06 31.65 -0.87
N VAL A 387 23.23 31.66 -1.92
CA VAL A 387 22.07 30.76 -2.05
C VAL A 387 22.51 29.32 -2.28
N VAL A 388 23.58 29.12 -3.05
CA VAL A 388 24.18 27.80 -3.31
C VAL A 388 24.86 27.29 -2.03
N SER A 389 25.64 28.12 -1.34
CA SER A 389 26.36 27.74 -0.11
C SER A 389 25.42 27.39 1.05
N ASP A 390 24.36 28.18 1.25
CA ASP A 390 23.37 27.96 2.31
C ASP A 390 22.59 26.65 2.10
N LYS A 391 22.24 26.32 0.85
CA LYS A 391 21.44 25.14 0.54
C LYS A 391 22.25 23.85 0.37
N ILE A 392 23.49 23.92 -0.15
CA ILE A 392 24.21 22.72 -0.63
C ILE A 392 25.30 22.27 0.35
N LYS A 393 25.76 23.09 1.31
CA LYS A 393 26.78 22.74 2.32
C LYS A 393 28.04 22.02 1.77
N ARG A 394 28.31 22.09 0.46
CA ARG A 394 29.52 21.57 -0.23
C ARG A 394 30.47 22.71 -0.56
N LYS A 395 31.77 22.42 -0.58
CA LYS A 395 32.84 23.38 -0.89
C LYS A 395 33.23 23.43 -2.37
N THR A 396 32.85 22.44 -3.17
CA THR A 396 33.27 22.32 -4.57
C THR A 396 32.35 23.11 -5.50
N MET A 397 32.86 24.20 -6.06
CA MET A 397 32.19 24.99 -7.09
C MET A 397 32.19 24.24 -8.42
N ILE A 398 31.00 24.00 -8.99
CA ILE A 398 30.80 23.39 -10.32
C ILE A 398 31.20 24.39 -11.43
N SER A 399 31.03 25.69 -11.15
CA SER A 399 31.27 26.80 -12.07
C SER A 399 32.68 26.82 -12.68
N ASP A 400 33.73 26.45 -11.94
CA ASP A 400 35.10 26.57 -12.44
C ASP A 400 35.54 25.41 -13.35
N ASP A 401 34.80 24.30 -13.37
CA ASP A 401 35.06 23.11 -14.20
C ASP A 401 34.05 23.01 -15.36
N GLY A 402 32.78 23.36 -15.13
CA GLY A 402 31.75 23.49 -16.18
C GLY A 402 32.08 24.59 -17.21
N VAL A 403 32.57 25.75 -16.76
CA VAL A 403 32.99 26.86 -17.63
C VAL A 403 34.24 26.51 -18.45
N LYS A 404 35.11 25.60 -17.98
CA LYS A 404 36.27 25.11 -18.74
C LYS A 404 35.90 24.00 -19.72
N GLN A 405 34.97 23.12 -19.35
CA GLN A 405 34.59 21.95 -20.15
C GLN A 405 33.56 22.27 -21.25
N ALA A 406 32.58 23.14 -21.01
CA ALA A 406 31.56 23.49 -22.01
C ALA A 406 32.14 24.07 -23.32
N PRO A 407 33.02 25.10 -23.31
CA PRO A 407 33.67 25.60 -24.53
C PRO A 407 34.68 24.62 -25.13
N ALA A 408 35.31 23.74 -24.32
CA ALA A 408 36.18 22.67 -24.83
C ALA A 408 35.42 21.58 -25.59
N VAL A 409 34.18 21.27 -25.20
CA VAL A 409 33.28 20.36 -25.93
C VAL A 409 32.76 21.04 -27.20
N LEU A 410 32.32 22.30 -27.11
CA LEU A 410 31.82 23.08 -28.26
C LEU A 410 32.88 23.30 -29.35
N SER A 411 34.14 23.51 -28.98
CA SER A 411 35.25 23.68 -29.92
C SER A 411 35.71 22.39 -30.61
N ARG A 412 35.44 21.21 -30.03
CA ARG A 412 35.75 19.90 -30.63
C ARG A 412 34.73 19.51 -31.70
N THR A 413 33.45 19.84 -31.51
CA THR A 413 32.38 19.55 -32.47
C THR A 413 32.48 20.30 -33.81
N VAL A 414 33.36 21.30 -33.95
CA VAL A 414 33.49 22.13 -35.17
C VAL A 414 34.63 21.66 -36.09
N ASN A 415 35.53 20.78 -35.64
CA ASN A 415 36.71 20.38 -36.42
C ASN A 415 36.56 18.96 -37.04
N SER A 416 36.19 18.91 -38.32
CA SER A 416 36.38 17.71 -39.17
C SER A 416 37.81 17.68 -39.77
N PRO A 417 38.38 16.50 -40.07
CA PRO A 417 39.83 16.35 -40.20
C PRO A 417 40.34 16.64 -41.62
N ILE A 418 41.38 17.48 -41.72
CA ILE A 418 42.27 17.53 -42.90
C ILE A 418 43.55 16.76 -42.59
N ALA A 419 43.93 15.91 -43.55
CA ALA A 419 44.95 14.88 -43.50
C ALA A 419 46.34 15.29 -42.98
N LYS A 420 46.95 14.35 -42.24
CA LYS A 420 48.33 14.35 -41.74
C LYS A 420 49.37 14.30 -42.89
N LYS A 421 50.54 14.93 -42.67
CA LYS A 421 51.80 14.57 -43.32
C LYS A 421 52.96 14.45 -42.31
N SER A 422 53.30 13.19 -42.03
CA SER A 422 54.63 12.56 -41.82
C SER A 422 55.80 13.24 -41.08
N MET A 423 56.32 12.48 -40.09
CA MET A 423 57.74 12.24 -39.69
C MET A 423 58.55 13.43 -39.14
N LYS A 424 59.45 13.35 -38.15
CA LYS A 424 60.41 12.29 -37.75
C LYS A 424 61.01 12.60 -36.35
N GLU A 425 61.63 11.59 -35.75
CA GLU A 425 62.34 11.52 -34.45
C GLU A 425 63.47 12.55 -34.22
N GLY A 426 63.81 12.80 -32.94
CA GLY A 426 65.06 13.47 -32.55
C GLY A 426 65.21 13.81 -31.05
N GLU A 427 65.63 12.82 -30.25
CA GLU A 427 66.54 12.83 -29.07
C GLU A 427 66.79 14.06 -28.13
N LYS A 428 66.86 13.72 -26.81
CA LYS A 428 67.71 14.24 -25.70
C LYS A 428 67.27 15.56 -25.01
N LYS A 429 67.42 15.78 -23.68
CA LYS A 429 68.11 15.10 -22.57
C LYS A 429 67.63 15.69 -21.21
N ASP A 430 67.56 14.82 -20.20
CA ASP A 430 67.78 14.96 -18.75
C ASP A 430 68.03 16.35 -18.10
N GLN A 431 67.38 16.61 -16.95
CA GLN A 431 67.97 16.54 -15.58
C GLN A 431 67.01 17.17 -14.54
N LYS A 432 66.42 16.38 -13.63
CA LYS A 432 66.82 16.16 -12.22
C LYS A 432 66.68 17.39 -11.29
N LYS A 433 65.67 17.37 -10.40
CA LYS A 433 65.79 17.14 -8.93
C LYS A 433 64.50 17.53 -8.17
N ARG A 434 63.98 16.58 -7.39
CA ARG A 434 63.23 16.72 -6.12
C ARG A 434 64.24 16.56 -4.95
N PRO A 435 63.87 16.63 -3.66
CA PRO A 435 62.71 17.25 -2.98
C PRO A 435 63.13 18.07 -1.73
N GLY A 436 62.17 18.66 -1.02
CA GLY A 436 62.37 19.11 0.37
C GLY A 436 61.08 19.66 0.99
N SER A 437 60.45 18.88 1.86
CA SER A 437 59.33 19.28 2.73
C SER A 437 59.78 20.26 3.81
N LEU A 438 58.89 21.12 4.31
CA LEU A 438 58.75 21.42 5.75
C LEU A 438 57.41 22.16 6.02
N VAL A 439 56.77 21.72 7.09
CA VAL A 439 55.47 22.12 7.68
C VAL A 439 55.66 23.40 8.56
N PRO A 440 54.60 24.18 8.87
CA PRO A 440 54.63 25.65 9.01
C PRO A 440 54.84 26.14 10.45
N PRO A 441 54.68 27.46 10.68
CA PRO A 441 53.97 27.90 11.87
C PRO A 441 52.91 28.99 11.63
N SER A 442 52.20 29.23 12.72
CA SER A 442 50.87 29.78 12.95
C SER A 442 50.74 31.30 13.06
N SER A 443 49.47 31.72 13.03
CA SER A 443 48.79 32.79 13.80
C SER A 443 49.15 34.27 13.56
N GLU A 444 48.09 34.99 13.17
CA GLU A 444 47.68 36.34 13.64
C GLU A 444 48.69 37.49 13.57
N ALA A 445 48.48 38.40 12.60
CA ALA A 445 48.59 39.84 12.84
C ALA A 445 47.96 40.64 11.67
N GLU A 446 46.89 41.34 12.05
CA GLU A 446 46.38 42.64 11.59
C GLU A 446 46.78 43.24 10.23
N ILE A 447 45.70 43.60 9.54
CA ILE A 447 45.54 44.35 8.32
C ILE A 447 45.95 45.81 8.51
N ILE A 448 46.96 46.28 7.76
CA ILE A 448 47.04 47.66 7.27
C ILE A 448 47.50 47.62 5.81
N GLY A 449 46.58 47.81 4.87
CA GLY A 449 46.87 47.72 3.44
C GLY A 449 45.78 48.30 2.56
N LYS A 450 45.83 49.64 2.41
CA LYS A 450 45.49 50.46 1.23
C LYS A 450 44.47 49.94 0.21
N ALA A 451 43.40 50.73 0.09
CA ALA A 451 42.43 50.75 -0.99
C ALA A 451 43.08 51.01 -2.37
N SER A 452 42.88 50.07 -3.30
CA SER A 452 42.77 50.33 -4.74
C SER A 452 42.28 49.10 -5.51
N ASP A 453 41.16 48.48 -5.12
CA ASP A 453 40.49 47.41 -5.89
C ASP A 453 38.96 47.45 -5.61
N LEU A 454 38.29 48.54 -5.99
CA LEU A 454 36.86 48.76 -5.70
C LEU A 454 36.06 49.21 -6.93
N MET A 455 36.53 48.94 -8.15
CA MET A 455 35.83 49.39 -9.37
C MET A 455 35.42 48.28 -10.35
N ASN A 456 35.73 47.00 -10.12
CA ASN A 456 35.28 45.90 -11.00
C ASN A 456 34.21 44.95 -10.42
N ASP A 457 33.91 44.98 -9.12
CA ASP A 457 32.92 44.07 -8.51
C ASP A 457 31.47 44.58 -8.55
N THR A 458 31.26 45.86 -8.87
CA THR A 458 29.91 46.47 -8.83
C THR A 458 29.05 46.07 -10.03
N ASP A 459 29.64 45.89 -11.22
CA ASP A 459 28.91 45.58 -12.47
C ASP A 459 28.50 44.10 -12.58
N SER A 460 29.33 43.19 -12.07
CA SER A 460 29.04 41.75 -11.98
C SER A 460 27.95 41.44 -10.95
N GLN A 461 27.90 42.18 -9.82
CA GLN A 461 26.82 42.04 -8.84
C GLN A 461 25.49 42.68 -9.28
N GLN A 462 25.52 43.74 -10.11
CA GLN A 462 24.30 44.35 -10.65
C GLN A 462 23.65 43.50 -11.74
N SER A 463 24.44 42.87 -12.62
CA SER A 463 23.94 41.95 -13.65
C SER A 463 23.32 40.69 -13.05
N MET A 464 23.93 40.08 -12.03
CA MET A 464 23.35 38.91 -11.33
C MET A 464 22.01 39.20 -10.65
N LYS A 465 21.80 40.41 -10.11
CA LYS A 465 20.52 40.82 -9.50
C LYS A 465 19.42 41.03 -10.53
N LEU A 466 19.75 41.54 -11.72
CA LEU A 466 18.81 41.68 -12.83
C LEU A 466 18.39 40.31 -13.38
N ASP A 467 19.34 39.38 -13.51
CA ASP A 467 19.07 38.01 -13.95
C ASP A 467 18.15 37.27 -12.95
N ALA A 468 18.34 37.49 -11.64
CA ALA A 468 17.48 36.92 -10.59
C ALA A 468 16.02 37.32 -10.71
N VAL A 469 15.75 38.59 -11.01
CA VAL A 469 14.39 39.09 -11.22
C VAL A 469 13.79 38.48 -12.49
N GLN A 470 14.58 38.38 -13.56
CA GLN A 470 14.11 37.87 -14.85
C GLN A 470 13.72 36.39 -14.81
N TYR A 471 14.46 35.52 -14.10
CA TYR A 471 14.08 34.11 -13.94
C TYR A 471 12.81 33.93 -13.08
N ILE A 472 12.64 34.77 -12.05
CA ILE A 472 11.46 34.73 -11.18
C ILE A 472 10.21 35.23 -11.91
N GLU A 473 10.32 36.32 -12.65
CA GLU A 473 9.24 36.89 -13.46
C GLU A 473 8.82 35.94 -14.59
N ALA A 474 9.80 35.34 -15.27
CA ALA A 474 9.54 34.34 -16.31
C ALA A 474 9.04 33.01 -15.75
N LYS A 475 9.11 32.77 -14.43
CA LYS A 475 8.82 31.47 -13.78
C LYS A 475 9.49 30.30 -14.52
N SER A 476 10.77 30.45 -14.86
CA SER A 476 11.52 29.46 -15.64
C SER A 476 11.70 28.14 -14.88
N TYR A 477 11.59 27.01 -15.57
CA TYR A 477 11.78 25.69 -14.98
C TYR A 477 12.44 24.70 -15.96
N VAL A 478 13.16 23.72 -15.43
CA VAL A 478 13.83 22.66 -16.21
C VAL A 478 13.15 21.32 -15.96
N MET A 479 12.91 20.58 -17.05
CA MET A 479 12.48 19.18 -16.99
C MET A 479 13.69 18.26 -16.97
N ILE A 480 13.82 17.49 -15.90
CA ILE A 480 14.90 16.51 -15.69
C ILE A 480 14.35 15.21 -15.12
N GLU A 481 14.97 14.12 -15.51
CA GLU A 481 14.74 12.77 -15.02
C GLU A 481 16.08 12.16 -14.62
N ILE A 482 16.14 11.61 -13.42
CA ILE A 482 17.27 10.86 -12.89
C ILE A 482 16.77 9.45 -12.60
N SER A 483 17.39 8.44 -13.21
CA SER A 483 17.06 7.04 -13.00
C SER A 483 18.29 6.22 -12.65
N LEU A 484 18.08 5.17 -11.87
CA LEU A 484 19.06 4.20 -11.44
C LEU A 484 18.63 2.82 -11.91
N ASP A 485 19.59 1.99 -12.32
CA ASP A 485 19.31 0.60 -12.66
C ASP A 485 18.85 -0.22 -11.44
N LYS A 486 19.45 0.06 -10.28
CA LYS A 486 19.09 -0.55 -8.99
C LYS A 486 18.68 0.53 -8.00
N PRO A 487 17.72 0.29 -7.09
CA PRO A 487 17.37 1.28 -6.07
C PRO A 487 18.55 1.46 -5.10
N LEU A 488 18.84 2.70 -4.67
CA LEU A 488 19.93 2.95 -3.71
C LEU A 488 19.69 2.22 -2.39
N VAL A 489 18.43 2.17 -1.97
CA VAL A 489 17.98 1.41 -0.82
C VAL A 489 17.07 0.30 -1.33
N PRO A 490 17.48 -0.98 -1.27
CA PRO A 490 16.65 -2.08 -1.71
C PRO A 490 15.44 -2.23 -0.78
N LYS A 491 14.25 -2.36 -1.35
CA LYS A 491 13.03 -2.69 -0.59
C LYS A 491 13.16 -4.13 -0.07
N ARG A 492 12.89 -4.34 1.21
CA ARG A 492 12.85 -5.69 1.79
C ARG A 492 11.70 -6.46 1.12
N PRO A 493 11.95 -7.66 0.54
CA PRO A 493 10.88 -8.41 -0.08
C PRO A 493 9.88 -8.89 0.99
N PRO A 494 8.58 -8.97 0.67
CA PRO A 494 7.53 -9.34 1.63
C PRO A 494 7.78 -10.73 2.23
N GLU A 495 8.39 -11.65 1.47
CA GLU A 495 8.77 -12.98 1.94
C GLU A 495 9.84 -12.95 3.03
N ALA A 496 10.81 -12.02 2.95
CA ALA A 496 11.85 -11.90 3.97
C ALA A 496 11.29 -11.29 5.26
N LEU A 497 10.38 -10.32 5.15
CA LEU A 497 9.68 -9.75 6.30
C LEU A 497 8.77 -10.78 6.97
N ALA A 498 7.99 -11.55 6.19
CA ALA A 498 7.16 -12.62 6.73
C ALA A 498 8.00 -13.70 7.44
N LYS A 499 9.15 -14.08 6.87
CA LYS A 499 10.10 -14.99 7.54
C LYS A 499 10.60 -14.41 8.87
N ARG A 500 11.00 -13.14 8.90
CA ARG A 500 11.48 -12.48 10.12
C ARG A 500 10.37 -12.36 11.17
N VAL A 501 9.15 -12.03 10.78
CA VAL A 501 7.98 -12.02 11.68
C VAL A 501 7.72 -13.43 12.21
N ALA A 502 7.81 -14.47 11.38
CA ALA A 502 7.67 -15.87 11.81
C ALA A 502 8.83 -16.36 12.69
N GLU A 503 10.04 -15.83 12.54
CA GLU A 503 11.18 -16.09 13.42
C GLU A 503 10.99 -15.43 14.80
N LEU A 504 10.46 -14.20 14.81
CA LEU A 504 10.17 -13.46 16.04
C LEU A 504 8.95 -14.01 16.79
N ILE A 505 7.91 -14.39 16.05
CA ILE A 505 6.64 -14.91 16.55
C ILE A 505 6.26 -16.14 15.69
N PRO A 506 6.66 -17.34 16.10
CA PRO A 506 6.31 -18.56 15.40
C PRO A 506 4.79 -18.72 15.29
N PRO A 507 4.27 -19.14 14.12
CA PRO A 507 2.85 -19.39 13.99
C PRO A 507 2.46 -20.55 14.90
N ARG A 508 1.34 -20.41 15.58
CA ARG A 508 0.82 -21.45 16.46
C ARG A 508 0.56 -22.71 15.63
N LEU A 509 1.26 -23.79 15.97
CA LEU A 509 0.98 -25.11 15.38
C LEU A 509 -0.48 -25.44 15.68
N ALA A 510 -1.31 -25.51 14.64
CA ALA A 510 -2.69 -25.95 14.78
C ALA A 510 -2.63 -27.35 15.38
N PHE A 511 -3.01 -27.47 16.65
CA PHE A 511 -3.23 -28.78 17.24
C PHE A 511 -4.22 -29.50 16.32
N PRO A 512 -3.93 -30.73 15.86
CA PRO A 512 -4.92 -31.52 15.18
C PRO A 512 -6.17 -31.50 16.05
N LYS A 513 -7.29 -30.98 15.51
CA LYS A 513 -8.56 -31.04 16.21
C LYS A 513 -8.70 -32.49 16.65
N ARG A 514 -8.81 -32.73 17.97
CA ARG A 514 -9.11 -34.08 18.48
C ARG A 514 -10.27 -34.56 17.64
N THR A 515 -10.03 -35.57 16.83
CA THR A 515 -11.02 -36.05 15.89
C THR A 515 -12.22 -36.48 16.72
N ASP A 516 -13.41 -36.00 16.36
CA ASP A 516 -14.68 -36.54 16.86
C ASP A 516 -14.78 -38.07 16.65
N GLY A 517 -13.83 -38.69 15.95
CA GLY A 517 -13.65 -40.14 15.83
C GLY A 517 -13.62 -40.88 17.17
N ALA A 518 -12.98 -40.33 18.22
CA ALA A 518 -12.99 -40.99 19.54
C ALA A 518 -14.38 -40.96 20.19
N GLN A 519 -15.07 -39.82 20.11
CA GLN A 519 -16.42 -39.68 20.64
C GLN A 519 -17.43 -40.50 19.84
N LYS A 520 -17.36 -40.45 18.51
CA LYS A 520 -18.17 -41.26 17.59
C LYS A 520 -17.92 -42.76 17.77
N ALA A 521 -16.69 -43.19 18.07
CA ALA A 521 -16.40 -44.58 18.38
C ALA A 521 -17.02 -45.04 19.71
N VAL A 522 -17.12 -44.14 20.70
CA VAL A 522 -17.81 -44.39 21.97
C VAL A 522 -19.34 -44.42 21.77
N GLU A 523 -19.90 -43.50 20.98
CA GLU A 523 -21.32 -43.48 20.61
C GLU A 523 -21.73 -44.72 19.79
N ASP A 524 -20.88 -45.15 18.84
CA ASP A 524 -21.04 -46.42 18.11
C ASP A 524 -21.06 -47.61 19.08
N TYR A 525 -20.19 -47.62 20.10
CA TYR A 525 -20.15 -48.68 21.12
C TYR A 525 -21.40 -48.67 22.02
N HIS A 526 -21.84 -47.49 22.48
CA HIS A 526 -23.09 -47.34 23.23
C HIS A 526 -24.31 -47.80 22.42
N SER A 527 -24.37 -47.48 21.13
CA SER A 527 -25.45 -47.92 20.23
C SER A 527 -25.51 -49.44 20.08
N GLN A 528 -24.34 -50.11 19.98
CA GLN A 528 -24.27 -51.56 19.93
C GLN A 528 -24.67 -52.21 21.25
N ILE A 529 -24.24 -51.65 22.39
CA ILE A 529 -24.67 -52.15 23.72
C ILE A 529 -26.17 -52.01 23.90
N ALA A 530 -26.76 -50.89 23.49
CA ALA A 530 -28.20 -50.68 23.54
C ALA A 530 -28.97 -51.69 22.68
N SER A 531 -28.48 -51.98 21.47
CA SER A 531 -29.03 -53.03 20.61
C SER A 531 -28.97 -54.41 21.28
N VAL A 532 -27.81 -54.79 21.82
CA VAL A 532 -27.62 -56.06 22.53
C VAL A 532 -28.54 -56.14 23.76
N ALA A 533 -28.65 -55.06 24.54
CA ALA A 533 -29.53 -55.00 25.70
C ALA A 533 -31.00 -55.18 25.31
N ASN A 534 -31.46 -54.54 24.24
CA ASN A 534 -32.82 -54.70 23.73
C ASN A 534 -33.10 -56.13 23.24
N ILE A 535 -32.17 -56.76 22.53
CA ILE A 535 -32.32 -58.17 22.09
C ILE A 535 -32.39 -59.11 23.30
N ILE A 536 -31.56 -58.90 24.32
CA ILE A 536 -31.62 -59.69 25.56
C ILE A 536 -32.94 -59.46 26.29
N LEU A 537 -33.46 -58.22 26.32
CA LEU A 537 -34.76 -57.90 26.90
C LEU A 537 -35.92 -58.53 26.12
N GLU A 538 -35.87 -58.57 24.80
CA GLU A 538 -36.86 -59.25 23.95
C GLU A 538 -36.86 -60.76 24.21
N GLU A 539 -35.69 -61.40 24.26
CA GLU A 539 -35.60 -62.82 24.57
C GLU A 539 -36.04 -63.15 25.99
N PHE A 540 -35.74 -62.26 26.93
CA PHE A 540 -36.26 -62.36 28.29
C PHE A 540 -37.79 -62.27 28.30
N ARG A 541 -38.39 -61.37 27.50
CA ARG A 541 -39.84 -61.27 27.33
C ARG A 541 -40.44 -62.51 26.65
N ASP A 542 -39.77 -63.10 25.67
CA ASP A 542 -40.27 -64.31 25.01
C ASP A 542 -40.24 -65.53 25.94
N LEU A 543 -39.19 -65.68 26.76
CA LEU A 543 -39.01 -66.83 27.64
C LEU A 543 -39.82 -66.72 28.95
N PHE A 544 -40.03 -65.50 29.44
CA PHE A 544 -40.60 -65.26 30.78
C PHE A 544 -41.79 -64.28 30.78
N GLY A 545 -42.21 -63.74 29.63
CA GLY A 545 -43.23 -62.69 29.54
C GLY A 545 -44.62 -63.09 30.06
N ASP A 546 -44.95 -64.39 30.03
CA ASP A 546 -46.19 -64.89 30.64
C ASP A 546 -46.06 -65.16 32.14
N GLN A 547 -44.84 -65.27 32.69
CA GLN A 547 -44.58 -65.49 34.13
C GLN A 547 -44.38 -64.18 34.92
N VAL A 548 -44.21 -63.06 34.23
CA VAL A 548 -43.94 -61.74 34.82
C VAL A 548 -45.21 -60.88 34.93
N LYS A 549 -46.36 -61.37 34.43
CA LYS A 549 -47.65 -60.66 34.50
C LYS A 549 -48.26 -60.61 35.91
N ASP A 550 -47.86 -61.51 36.81
CA ASP A 550 -48.31 -61.51 38.20
C ASP A 550 -47.25 -60.87 39.10
N ASN A 551 -47.60 -59.71 39.69
CA ASN A 551 -46.81 -58.98 40.68
C ASN A 551 -46.73 -59.76 42.02
N GLU A 552 -46.08 -60.91 42.01
CA GLU A 552 -45.62 -61.58 43.24
C GLU A 552 -44.13 -61.29 43.48
N THR A 553 -43.78 -61.05 44.75
CA THR A 553 -42.41 -60.84 45.23
C THR A 553 -41.55 -62.07 44.91
N GLN A 554 -40.68 -61.95 43.91
CA GLN A 554 -39.83 -63.06 43.44
C GLN A 554 -38.69 -63.34 44.43
N SER A 555 -38.42 -64.62 44.71
CA SER A 555 -37.27 -65.05 45.50
C SER A 555 -35.96 -64.80 44.74
N VAL A 556 -34.87 -64.54 45.45
CA VAL A 556 -33.51 -64.41 44.87
C VAL A 556 -33.11 -65.69 44.13
N GLU A 557 -33.54 -66.85 44.63
CA GLU A 557 -33.29 -68.15 44.00
C GLU A 557 -34.00 -68.29 42.65
N ASP A 558 -35.21 -67.74 42.52
CA ASP A 558 -35.98 -67.76 41.26
C ASP A 558 -35.35 -66.84 40.22
N MET A 559 -34.85 -65.67 40.64
CA MET A 559 -34.12 -64.76 39.77
C MET A 559 -32.81 -65.39 39.27
N GLU A 560 -32.08 -66.09 40.14
CA GLU A 560 -30.85 -66.78 39.78
C GLU A 560 -31.10 -67.97 38.85
N ALA A 561 -32.16 -68.75 39.09
CA ALA A 561 -32.59 -69.83 38.21
C ALA A 561 -33.02 -69.32 36.81
N ARG A 562 -33.77 -68.22 36.75
CA ARG A 562 -34.17 -67.56 35.48
C ARG A 562 -32.95 -67.03 34.73
N LYS A 563 -32.00 -66.41 35.44
CA LYS A 563 -30.72 -65.95 34.87
C LYS A 563 -29.92 -67.12 34.30
N GLN A 564 -29.78 -68.23 35.04
CA GLN A 564 -29.06 -69.42 34.57
C GLN A 564 -29.71 -70.02 33.33
N LYS A 565 -31.06 -70.09 33.29
CA LYS A 565 -31.81 -70.57 32.13
C LYS A 565 -31.67 -69.66 30.91
N LEU A 566 -31.72 -68.34 31.10
CA LEU A 566 -31.48 -67.36 30.04
C LEU A 566 -30.06 -67.47 29.48
N VAL A 567 -29.05 -67.55 30.35
CA VAL A 567 -27.64 -67.71 29.94
C VAL A 567 -27.42 -69.03 29.20
N TYR A 568 -28.07 -70.12 29.63
CA TYR A 568 -28.03 -71.40 28.92
C TYR A 568 -28.60 -71.27 27.49
N GLU A 569 -29.75 -70.62 27.33
CA GLU A 569 -30.40 -70.43 26.03
C GLU A 569 -29.59 -69.49 25.11
N LEU A 570 -29.01 -68.42 25.64
CA LEU A 570 -28.13 -67.51 24.89
C LEU A 570 -26.87 -68.21 24.37
N ASN A 571 -26.35 -69.18 25.14
CA ASN A 571 -25.18 -69.98 24.75
C ASN A 571 -25.53 -71.11 23.78
N SER A 572 -26.68 -71.78 23.92
CA SER A 572 -27.12 -72.87 23.05
C SER A 572 -27.60 -72.36 21.67
N SER A 573 -28.21 -71.17 21.63
CA SER A 573 -28.71 -70.53 20.40
C SER A 573 -27.63 -69.86 19.53
N GLY A 574 -26.40 -69.75 20.04
CA GLY A 574 -25.29 -69.08 19.35
C GLY A 574 -25.37 -67.54 19.35
N LYS A 575 -26.39 -66.94 19.98
CA LYS A 575 -26.57 -65.48 20.03
C LYS A 575 -25.51 -64.77 20.87
N TYR A 576 -25.01 -65.42 21.92
CA TYR A 576 -23.85 -64.94 22.68
C TYR A 576 -22.63 -64.69 21.79
N PHE A 577 -22.38 -65.57 20.81
CA PHE A 577 -21.29 -65.40 19.83
C PHE A 577 -21.55 -64.22 18.88
N ALA A 578 -22.81 -64.00 18.48
CA ALA A 578 -23.19 -62.86 17.66
C ALA A 578 -22.95 -61.52 18.37
N PHE A 579 -23.30 -61.41 19.67
CA PHE A 579 -23.03 -60.20 20.47
C PHE A 579 -21.52 -59.91 20.58
N LYS A 580 -20.72 -60.96 20.78
CA LYS A 580 -19.25 -60.84 20.84
C LYS A 580 -18.66 -60.29 19.55
N GLU A 581 -19.13 -60.73 18.39
CA GLU A 581 -18.62 -60.26 17.09
C GLU A 581 -19.11 -58.83 16.76
N GLN A 582 -20.33 -58.45 17.18
CA GLN A 582 -20.84 -57.07 17.05
C GLN A 582 -20.00 -56.08 17.87
N LEU A 583 -19.73 -56.38 19.15
CA LEU A 583 -18.97 -55.50 20.03
C LEU A 583 -17.50 -55.38 19.63
N LYS A 584 -16.91 -56.43 19.08
CA LYS A 584 -15.50 -56.46 18.64
C LYS A 584 -15.16 -55.33 17.67
N ASN A 585 -16.03 -55.03 16.70
CA ASN A 585 -15.78 -53.97 15.73
C ASN A 585 -15.77 -52.57 16.38
N SER A 586 -16.70 -52.31 17.30
CA SER A 586 -16.74 -51.05 18.05
C SER A 586 -15.57 -50.91 19.02
N VAL A 587 -15.16 -51.99 19.68
CA VAL A 587 -13.96 -51.99 20.55
C VAL A 587 -12.69 -51.72 19.75
N VAL A 588 -12.53 -52.31 18.56
CA VAL A 588 -11.38 -52.04 17.69
C VAL A 588 -11.36 -50.57 17.25
N LYS A 589 -12.51 -49.97 16.94
CA LYS A 589 -12.60 -48.52 16.66
C LYS A 589 -12.17 -47.69 17.86
N ILE A 590 -12.61 -48.02 19.07
CA ILE A 590 -12.19 -47.33 20.31
C ILE A 590 -10.67 -47.43 20.51
N VAL A 591 -10.08 -48.62 20.33
CA VAL A 591 -8.62 -48.81 20.47
C VAL A 591 -7.85 -47.96 19.45
N ARG A 592 -8.35 -47.85 18.21
CA ARG A 592 -7.73 -47.06 17.15
C ARG A 592 -7.89 -45.56 17.35
N GLU A 593 -9.09 -45.10 17.68
CA GLU A 593 -9.43 -43.67 17.73
C GLU A 593 -9.12 -43.03 19.09
N LYS A 594 -9.34 -43.73 20.20
CA LYS A 594 -9.10 -43.21 21.56
C LYS A 594 -7.68 -43.42 22.02
N TYR A 595 -7.14 -44.62 21.82
CA TYR A 595 -5.78 -44.96 22.27
C TYR A 595 -4.72 -44.72 21.17
N LEU A 596 -5.13 -44.37 19.94
CA LEU A 596 -4.25 -44.09 18.80
C LEU A 596 -3.22 -45.21 18.54
N ARG A 597 -3.59 -46.46 18.85
CA ARG A 597 -2.70 -47.62 18.71
C ARG A 597 -2.99 -48.39 17.43
N THR A 598 -2.00 -48.43 16.55
CA THR A 598 -2.03 -49.16 15.26
C THR A 598 -0.95 -50.25 15.18
N SER A 599 -0.01 -50.32 16.13
CA SER A 599 1.07 -51.30 16.20
C SER A 599 0.86 -52.33 17.33
N GLY A 600 1.48 -53.51 17.21
CA GLY A 600 1.49 -54.52 18.27
C GLY A 600 2.40 -54.16 19.45
N PHE A 601 2.22 -54.82 20.59
CA PHE A 601 3.08 -54.68 21.76
C PHE A 601 4.26 -55.65 21.69
N ASP A 602 5.46 -55.15 21.96
CA ASP A 602 6.67 -55.98 22.06
C ASP A 602 6.86 -56.58 23.45
N ASP A 603 6.33 -55.93 24.50
CA ASP A 603 6.37 -56.41 25.89
C ASP A 603 5.02 -56.97 26.36
N ARG A 604 5.08 -58.14 27.01
CA ARG A 604 3.92 -58.88 27.52
C ARG A 604 3.32 -58.22 28.76
N GLN A 605 4.10 -57.50 29.56
CA GLN A 605 3.60 -56.78 30.74
C GLN A 605 2.81 -55.53 30.34
N GLU A 606 3.30 -54.78 29.36
CA GLU A 606 2.59 -53.62 28.80
C GLU A 606 1.26 -54.02 28.15
N LEU A 607 1.23 -55.13 27.40
CA LEU A 607 -0.01 -55.68 26.84
C LEU A 607 -1.03 -56.02 27.93
N GLN A 608 -0.60 -56.67 29.01
CA GLN A 608 -1.50 -57.07 30.10
C GLN A 608 -2.05 -55.85 30.85
N THR A 609 -1.23 -54.82 31.04
CA THR A 609 -1.62 -53.56 31.66
C THR A 609 -2.64 -52.83 30.79
N PHE A 610 -2.37 -52.73 29.49
CA PHE A 610 -3.28 -52.13 28.52
C PHE A 610 -4.62 -52.86 28.43
N LEU A 611 -4.62 -54.19 28.42
CA LEU A 611 -5.86 -54.98 28.42
C LEU A 611 -6.69 -54.76 29.69
N SER A 612 -6.05 -54.60 30.85
CA SER A 612 -6.75 -54.31 32.10
C SER A 612 -7.37 -52.91 32.10
N GLU A 613 -6.65 -51.91 31.58
CA GLU A 613 -7.15 -50.54 31.45
C GLU A 613 -8.30 -50.45 30.44
N LEU A 614 -8.16 -51.11 29.30
CA LEU A 614 -9.22 -51.19 28.28
C LEU A 614 -10.46 -51.90 28.83
N TYR A 615 -10.29 -52.98 29.60
CA TYR A 615 -11.41 -53.70 30.21
C TYR A 615 -12.19 -52.83 31.19
N VAL A 616 -11.50 -52.13 32.11
CA VAL A 616 -12.14 -51.20 33.05
C VAL A 616 -12.89 -50.11 32.29
N TYR A 617 -12.25 -49.51 31.28
CA TYR A 617 -12.87 -48.47 30.48
C TYR A 617 -14.12 -48.95 29.72
N LEU A 618 -14.06 -50.12 29.08
CA LEU A 618 -15.20 -50.68 28.35
C LEU A 618 -16.37 -51.03 29.25
N ILE A 619 -16.10 -51.45 30.50
CA ILE A 619 -17.13 -51.69 31.52
C ILE A 619 -17.78 -50.39 31.96
N ASP A 620 -16.99 -49.35 32.26
CA ASP A 620 -17.53 -48.06 32.66
C ASP A 620 -18.44 -47.48 31.57
N GLN A 621 -17.98 -47.51 30.30
CA GLN A 621 -18.79 -47.06 29.16
C GLN A 621 -20.04 -47.93 28.93
N MET A 622 -19.96 -49.22 29.23
CA MET A 622 -21.12 -50.12 29.18
C MET A 622 -22.14 -49.77 30.27
N HIS A 623 -21.71 -49.47 31.49
CA HIS A 623 -22.60 -49.02 32.56
C HIS A 623 -23.26 -47.70 32.25
N VAL A 624 -22.53 -46.75 31.64
CA VAL A 624 -23.10 -45.49 31.15
C VAL A 624 -24.18 -45.76 30.10
N SER A 625 -23.87 -46.57 29.07
CA SER A 625 -24.83 -46.92 28.02
C SER A 625 -26.06 -47.66 28.54
N LEU A 626 -25.88 -48.66 29.41
CA LEU A 626 -27.00 -49.36 30.05
C LEU A 626 -27.79 -48.43 30.97
N GLY A 627 -27.11 -47.50 31.64
CA GLY A 627 -27.73 -46.40 32.38
C GLY A 627 -28.66 -45.60 31.48
N HIS A 628 -28.21 -45.18 30.30
CA HIS A 628 -29.06 -44.46 29.34
C HIS A 628 -30.24 -45.30 28.82
N VAL A 629 -30.06 -46.60 28.57
CA VAL A 629 -31.12 -47.49 28.07
C VAL A 629 -32.16 -47.81 29.14
N LEU A 630 -31.75 -47.87 30.41
CA LEU A 630 -32.60 -48.26 31.54
C LEU A 630 -33.20 -47.06 32.29
N SER A 631 -32.66 -45.85 32.13
CA SER A 631 -33.16 -44.64 32.80
C SER A 631 -34.30 -44.02 32.02
N LEU A 632 -35.53 -44.15 32.53
CA LEU A 632 -36.61 -43.21 32.25
C LEU A 632 -36.38 -41.95 33.11
N GLU A 633 -35.43 -41.09 32.72
CA GLU A 633 -35.32 -39.68 33.12
C GLU A 633 -34.04 -39.10 32.49
N ASP A 634 -34.19 -38.42 31.35
CA ASP A 634 -33.09 -37.65 30.75
C ASP A 634 -32.71 -36.51 31.70
N GLN A 635 -31.44 -36.45 32.13
CA GLN A 635 -30.92 -35.21 32.66
C GLN A 635 -30.96 -34.16 31.54
N PRO A 636 -31.48 -32.95 31.79
CA PRO A 636 -31.56 -31.93 30.77
C PRO A 636 -30.14 -31.63 30.27
N PRO A 637 -29.92 -31.58 28.95
CA PRO A 637 -28.62 -31.25 28.39
C PRO A 637 -28.19 -29.88 28.92
N ILE A 638 -26.91 -29.78 29.31
CA ILE A 638 -26.30 -28.53 29.78
C ILE A 638 -26.64 -27.43 28.76
N PRO A 639 -27.37 -26.36 29.14
CA PRO A 639 -27.76 -25.33 28.20
C PRO A 639 -26.52 -24.72 27.57
N LYS A 640 -26.54 -24.56 26.24
CA LYS A 640 -25.52 -23.76 25.55
C LYS A 640 -25.57 -22.33 26.12
N PRO A 641 -24.42 -21.68 26.38
CA PRO A 641 -24.42 -20.31 26.88
C PRO A 641 -25.16 -19.41 25.88
N LEU A 642 -26.20 -18.70 26.33
CA LEU A 642 -27.09 -17.88 25.50
C LEU A 642 -26.40 -16.64 24.91
N THR A 643 -25.27 -16.20 25.47
CA THR A 643 -24.58 -14.96 25.10
C THR A 643 -23.73 -15.12 23.83
N ASP A 644 -23.88 -14.23 22.85
CA ASP A 644 -23.03 -14.16 21.65
C ASP A 644 -21.66 -13.50 21.98
N LEU A 645 -20.63 -13.78 21.18
CA LEU A 645 -19.28 -13.18 21.30
C LEU A 645 -19.32 -11.67 21.08
N ALA A 646 -20.16 -11.21 20.16
CA ALA A 646 -20.40 -9.78 19.93
C ALA A 646 -21.03 -9.12 21.17
N GLN A 647 -21.96 -9.83 21.83
CA GLN A 647 -22.61 -9.33 23.03
C GLN A 647 -21.63 -9.22 24.22
N LEU A 648 -20.72 -10.18 24.37
CA LEU A 648 -19.63 -10.08 25.35
C LEU A 648 -18.68 -8.90 25.07
N LYS A 649 -18.39 -8.60 23.79
CA LYS A 649 -17.62 -7.40 23.42
C LYS A 649 -18.35 -6.12 23.86
N HIS A 650 -19.67 -6.07 23.68
CA HIS A 650 -20.47 -4.95 24.13
C HIS A 650 -20.46 -4.80 25.65
N PHE A 651 -20.60 -5.89 26.41
CA PHE A 651 -20.52 -5.86 27.87
C PHE A 651 -19.15 -5.40 28.39
N ALA A 652 -18.08 -5.84 27.72
CA ALA A 652 -16.73 -5.38 28.06
C ALA A 652 -16.56 -3.87 27.84
N ARG A 653 -17.01 -3.34 26.69
CA ARG A 653 -16.99 -1.89 26.41
C ARG A 653 -17.87 -1.10 27.37
N GLU A 654 -19.04 -1.61 27.73
CA GLU A 654 -19.92 -0.99 28.71
C GLU A 654 -19.27 -0.91 30.10
N ALA A 655 -18.60 -1.99 30.53
CA ALA A 655 -17.83 -1.99 31.78
C ALA A 655 -16.65 -1.01 31.75
N GLU A 656 -15.97 -0.84 30.62
CA GLU A 656 -14.92 0.18 30.43
C GLU A 656 -15.47 1.61 30.58
N VAL A 657 -16.61 1.91 29.94
CA VAL A 657 -17.26 3.22 30.02
C VAL A 657 -17.68 3.53 31.46
N ASN A 658 -18.09 2.52 32.23
CA ASN A 658 -18.45 2.67 33.63
C ASN A 658 -17.24 2.61 34.61
N GLN A 659 -16.00 2.57 34.11
CA GLN A 659 -14.76 2.46 34.90
C GLN A 659 -14.64 1.18 35.74
N ASN A 660 -15.41 0.14 35.42
CA ASN A 660 -15.39 -1.17 36.08
C ASN A 660 -14.38 -2.11 35.39
N PHE A 661 -13.09 -1.82 35.52
CA PHE A 661 -12.01 -2.53 34.82
C PHE A 661 -11.94 -4.03 35.14
N ASN A 662 -12.18 -4.44 36.39
CA ASN A 662 -12.14 -5.85 36.77
C ASN A 662 -13.19 -6.68 36.02
N LEU A 663 -14.41 -6.15 35.91
CA LEU A 663 -15.50 -6.81 35.19
C LEU A 663 -15.21 -6.88 33.69
N ALA A 664 -14.70 -5.78 33.10
CA ALA A 664 -14.27 -5.76 31.70
C ALA A 664 -13.20 -6.83 31.42
N GLU A 665 -12.21 -6.99 32.31
CA GLU A 665 -11.17 -8.03 32.18
C GLU A 665 -11.78 -9.45 32.16
N THR A 666 -12.79 -9.73 33.01
CA THR A 666 -13.46 -11.03 33.01
C THR A 666 -14.17 -11.32 31.69
N PHE A 667 -14.89 -10.34 31.11
CA PHE A 667 -15.57 -10.52 29.84
C PHE A 667 -14.61 -10.76 28.67
N TYR A 668 -13.47 -10.07 28.63
CA TYR A 668 -12.45 -10.34 27.62
C TYR A 668 -11.82 -11.74 27.77
N LYS A 669 -11.52 -12.16 29.00
CA LYS A 669 -11.01 -13.52 29.27
C LYS A 669 -12.03 -14.60 28.92
N GLU A 670 -13.31 -14.39 29.22
CA GLU A 670 -14.38 -15.31 28.82
C GLU A 670 -14.48 -15.41 27.29
N ARG A 671 -14.35 -14.28 26.59
CA ARG A 671 -14.39 -14.26 25.13
C ARG A 671 -13.23 -15.06 24.51
N ILE A 672 -12.03 -14.92 25.05
CA ILE A 672 -10.85 -15.73 24.67
C ILE A 672 -11.05 -17.21 25.03
N ALA A 673 -11.65 -17.51 26.19
CA ALA A 673 -11.87 -18.88 26.63
C ALA A 673 -12.84 -19.64 25.70
N ARG A 674 -13.84 -18.95 25.15
CA ARG A 674 -14.79 -19.49 24.16
C ARG A 674 -14.12 -19.72 22.80
N GLU A 675 -13.37 -18.73 22.29
CA GLU A 675 -12.70 -18.81 21.00
C GLU A 675 -11.18 -18.58 21.10
N LYS A 676 -10.45 -19.64 21.45
CA LYS A 676 -8.99 -19.56 21.58
C LYS A 676 -8.25 -19.31 20.26
N ASN A 677 -8.88 -19.61 19.12
CA ASN A 677 -8.26 -19.54 17.78
C ASN A 677 -8.67 -18.31 16.98
N ASN A 678 -9.34 -17.33 17.60
CA ASN A 678 -9.74 -16.09 16.95
C ASN A 678 -8.77 -14.97 17.34
N ALA A 679 -8.07 -14.40 16.35
CA ALA A 679 -7.10 -13.32 16.54
C ALA A 679 -7.76 -12.03 17.08
N ASP A 680 -8.99 -11.72 16.65
CA ASP A 680 -9.71 -10.50 17.04
C ASP A 680 -10.02 -10.47 18.54
N CYS A 681 -10.20 -11.63 19.18
CA CYS A 681 -10.45 -11.70 20.62
C CYS A 681 -9.21 -11.30 21.44
N TRP A 682 -8.02 -11.72 21.00
CA TRP A 682 -6.75 -11.32 21.60
C TRP A 682 -6.42 -9.87 21.31
N PHE A 683 -6.73 -9.40 20.10
CA PHE A 683 -6.59 -8.00 19.71
C PHE A 683 -7.42 -7.06 20.60
N ASP A 684 -8.71 -7.35 20.80
CA ASP A 684 -9.59 -6.54 21.65
C ASP A 684 -9.11 -6.52 23.12
N TYR A 685 -8.63 -7.66 23.65
CA TYR A 685 -8.05 -7.70 25.00
C TYR A 685 -6.72 -6.93 25.10
N GLY A 686 -5.91 -6.94 24.04
CA GLY A 686 -4.70 -6.13 23.95
C GLY A 686 -4.99 -4.63 24.01
N ILE A 687 -6.02 -4.16 23.29
CA ILE A 687 -6.50 -2.76 23.35
C ILE A 687 -6.90 -2.37 24.77
N PHE A 688 -7.66 -3.23 25.45
CA PHE A 688 -8.07 -2.99 26.83
C PHE A 688 -6.87 -2.87 27.79
N ASN A 689 -5.85 -3.73 27.64
CA ASN A 689 -4.64 -3.64 28.46
C ASN A 689 -3.82 -2.38 28.15
N LEU A 690 -3.78 -1.91 26.89
CA LEU A 690 -3.19 -0.61 26.55
C LEU A 690 -3.89 0.55 27.26
N TYR A 691 -5.22 0.49 27.37
CA TYR A 691 -6.01 1.50 28.07
C TYR A 691 -5.75 1.56 29.57
N ILE A 692 -5.55 0.39 30.20
CA ILE A 692 -5.14 0.29 31.63
C ILE A 692 -3.67 0.67 31.84
N HIS A 693 -2.91 0.90 30.75
CA HIS A 693 -1.47 1.09 30.75
C HIS A 693 -0.67 -0.14 31.21
N ASP A 694 -1.24 -1.35 31.11
CA ASP A 694 -0.54 -2.62 31.30
C ASP A 694 0.12 -3.07 29.98
N ILE A 695 1.25 -2.43 29.67
CA ILE A 695 2.00 -2.65 28.41
C ILE A 695 2.50 -4.10 28.30
N SER A 696 2.81 -4.75 29.43
CA SER A 696 3.37 -6.11 29.43
C SER A 696 2.33 -7.13 28.97
N LYS A 697 1.11 -7.09 29.55
CA LYS A 697 0.03 -7.98 29.10
C LYS A 697 -0.43 -7.65 27.69
N ALA A 698 -0.45 -6.36 27.33
CA ALA A 698 -0.77 -5.96 25.96
C ALA A 698 0.21 -6.58 24.94
N GLU A 699 1.51 -6.58 25.23
CA GLU A 699 2.53 -7.22 24.39
C GLU A 699 2.26 -8.72 24.20
N GLU A 700 1.94 -9.45 25.26
CA GLU A 700 1.61 -10.87 25.20
C GLU A 700 0.35 -11.13 24.34
N CYS A 701 -0.68 -10.31 24.52
CA CYS A 701 -1.93 -10.44 23.75
C CYS A 701 -1.70 -10.23 22.25
N PHE A 702 -0.90 -9.22 21.87
CA PHE A 702 -0.59 -8.98 20.46
C PHE A 702 0.34 -10.04 19.87
N LYS A 703 1.28 -10.60 20.65
CA LYS A 703 2.06 -11.77 20.22
C LYS A 703 1.16 -12.97 19.92
N GLU A 704 0.22 -13.27 20.81
CA GLU A 704 -0.73 -14.36 20.60
C GLU A 704 -1.61 -14.11 19.38
N CYS A 705 -2.08 -12.87 19.18
CA CYS A 705 -2.82 -12.45 18.00
C CYS A 705 -2.04 -12.73 16.70
N ILE A 706 -0.78 -12.28 16.61
CA ILE A 706 0.10 -12.49 15.44
C ILE A 706 0.46 -13.97 15.27
N SER A 707 0.58 -14.74 16.36
CA SER A 707 0.84 -16.18 16.30
C SER A 707 -0.32 -16.97 15.67
N ILE A 708 -1.55 -16.48 15.83
CA ILE A 708 -2.75 -17.07 15.24
C ILE A 708 -2.89 -16.61 13.78
N ASP A 709 -2.79 -15.31 13.53
CA ASP A 709 -2.85 -14.71 12.20
C ASP A 709 -1.69 -13.73 11.97
N GLN A 710 -0.69 -14.20 11.21
CA GLN A 710 0.46 -13.39 10.83
C GLN A 710 0.13 -12.28 9.83
N LYS A 711 -1.04 -12.32 9.17
CA LYS A 711 -1.50 -11.29 8.23
C LYS A 711 -2.45 -10.29 8.88
N HIS A 712 -2.67 -10.37 10.19
CA HIS A 712 -3.56 -9.45 10.87
C HIS A 712 -2.94 -8.04 10.96
N MET A 713 -3.31 -7.14 10.04
CA MET A 713 -2.73 -5.80 9.89
C MET A 713 -2.79 -4.97 11.18
N ASN A 714 -3.96 -4.89 11.82
CA ASN A 714 -4.15 -4.06 13.01
C ASN A 714 -3.31 -4.56 14.19
N GLY A 715 -3.13 -5.88 14.33
CA GLY A 715 -2.26 -6.48 15.35
C GLY A 715 -0.78 -6.22 15.10
N LEU A 716 -0.33 -6.25 13.84
CA LEU A 716 1.04 -5.88 13.48
C LEU A 716 1.33 -4.40 13.82
N ILE A 717 0.40 -3.50 13.49
CA ILE A 717 0.52 -2.07 13.82
C ILE A 717 0.56 -1.87 15.34
N LEU A 718 -0.34 -2.49 16.09
CA LEU A 718 -0.38 -2.35 17.55
C LEU A 718 0.84 -2.95 18.25
N TYR A 719 1.34 -4.08 17.77
CA TYR A 719 2.57 -4.64 18.28
C TYR A 719 3.78 -3.73 17.96
N GLY A 720 3.78 -3.07 16.79
CA GLY A 720 4.75 -2.01 16.45
C GLY A 720 4.67 -0.81 17.41
N ILE A 721 3.46 -0.36 17.76
CA ILE A 721 3.24 0.70 18.76
C ILE A 721 3.80 0.27 20.12
N VAL A 722 3.44 -0.93 20.61
CA VAL A 722 3.95 -1.45 21.89
C VAL A 722 5.47 -1.55 21.88
N CYS A 723 6.07 -2.05 20.79
CA CYS A 723 7.53 -2.08 20.66
C CYS A 723 8.14 -0.69 20.75
N THR A 724 7.52 0.32 20.13
CA THR A 724 7.93 1.73 20.20
C THR A 724 7.83 2.27 21.63
N LEU A 725 6.73 1.99 22.35
CA LEU A 725 6.54 2.39 23.74
C LEU A 725 7.58 1.74 24.69
N THR A 726 8.07 0.55 24.33
CA THR A 726 9.16 -0.14 25.05
C THR A 726 10.57 0.17 24.51
N GLU A 727 10.71 1.19 23.66
CA GLU A 727 11.98 1.64 23.05
C GLU A 727 12.70 0.60 22.17
N ARG A 728 11.99 -0.43 21.69
CA ARG A 728 12.52 -1.48 20.78
C ARG A 728 12.29 -1.10 19.32
N ASN A 729 13.00 -0.07 18.86
CA ASN A 729 12.81 0.53 17.54
C ASN A 729 13.05 -0.42 16.36
N GLU A 730 14.04 -1.32 16.43
CA GLU A 730 14.34 -2.26 15.33
C GLU A 730 13.21 -3.28 15.09
N LEU A 731 12.59 -3.75 16.18
CA LEU A 731 11.43 -4.63 16.09
C LEU A 731 10.24 -3.85 15.55
N ALA A 732 9.98 -2.66 16.09
CA ALA A 732 8.90 -1.79 15.63
C ALA A 732 8.96 -1.52 14.12
N GLU A 733 10.14 -1.18 13.58
CA GLU A 733 10.35 -0.98 12.13
C GLU A 733 9.90 -2.22 11.33
N THR A 734 10.29 -3.42 11.78
CA THR A 734 9.94 -4.68 11.10
C THR A 734 8.43 -4.91 11.06
N PHE A 735 7.71 -4.62 12.14
CA PHE A 735 6.25 -4.83 12.21
C PHE A 735 5.47 -3.77 11.44
N PHE A 736 5.90 -2.51 11.44
CA PHE A 736 5.27 -1.48 10.61
C PHE A 736 5.52 -1.72 9.12
N GLU A 737 6.72 -2.14 8.72
CA GLU A 737 7.01 -2.55 7.33
C GLU A 737 6.23 -3.82 6.93
N ALA A 738 6.05 -4.77 7.86
CA ALA A 738 5.21 -5.93 7.60
C ALA A 738 3.76 -5.53 7.37
N ALA A 739 3.23 -4.55 8.13
CA ALA A 739 1.88 -4.04 7.95
C ALA A 739 1.67 -3.40 6.57
N THR A 740 2.62 -2.60 6.08
CA THR A 740 2.54 -2.01 4.73
C THR A 740 2.72 -3.05 3.61
N CYS A 741 3.33 -4.20 3.90
CA CYS A 741 3.42 -5.32 2.95
C CYS A 741 2.15 -6.17 2.91
N VAL A 742 1.42 -6.29 4.01
CA VAL A 742 0.13 -7.02 4.08
C VAL A 742 -0.93 -6.28 3.26
N ASP A 743 -1.07 -4.97 3.48
CA ASP A 743 -1.94 -4.11 2.70
C ASP A 743 -1.18 -2.88 2.17
N PRO A 744 -0.69 -2.93 0.92
CA PRO A 744 -0.01 -1.81 0.29
C PRO A 744 -0.88 -0.56 0.09
N ASN A 745 -2.21 -0.72 0.03
CA ASN A 745 -3.15 0.36 -0.23
C ASN A 745 -3.74 0.98 1.05
N SER A 746 -3.36 0.46 2.22
CA SER A 746 -3.83 0.99 3.49
C SER A 746 -3.13 2.31 3.82
N ILE A 747 -3.90 3.41 3.78
CA ILE A 747 -3.49 4.75 4.24
C ILE A 747 -3.00 4.69 5.70
N LEU A 748 -3.71 3.95 6.56
CA LEU A 748 -3.42 3.85 7.98
C LEU A 748 -2.01 3.29 8.24
N ALA A 749 -1.67 2.14 7.66
CA ALA A 749 -0.35 1.51 7.81
C ALA A 749 0.81 2.45 7.41
N TRP A 750 0.67 3.20 6.32
CA TRP A 750 1.67 4.19 5.89
C TRP A 750 1.76 5.38 6.83
N THR A 751 0.63 5.95 7.28
CA THR A 751 0.62 7.03 8.28
C THR A 751 1.27 6.59 9.60
N MET A 752 0.97 5.37 10.07
CA MET A 752 1.56 4.82 11.29
C MET A 752 3.07 4.61 11.19
N LEU A 753 3.56 4.14 10.02
CA LEU A 753 4.99 4.04 9.73
C LEU A 753 5.67 5.41 9.71
N GLY A 754 5.00 6.45 9.18
CA GLY A 754 5.49 7.83 9.19
C GLY A 754 5.64 8.40 10.60
N LEU A 755 4.58 8.26 11.43
CA LEU A 755 4.58 8.67 12.84
C LEU A 755 5.62 7.93 13.69
N PHE A 756 5.93 6.67 13.32
CA PHE A 756 7.03 5.92 13.92
C PHE A 756 8.39 6.50 13.56
N TYR A 757 8.67 6.76 12.27
CA TYR A 757 9.96 7.28 11.82
C TYR A 757 10.27 8.69 12.34
N GLU A 758 9.25 9.51 12.54
CA GLU A 758 9.38 10.78 13.24
C GLU A 758 9.86 10.59 14.69
N GLY A 759 9.37 9.55 15.36
CA GLY A 759 9.84 9.16 16.69
C GLY A 759 11.28 8.65 16.73
N VAL A 760 11.82 8.13 15.61
CA VAL A 760 13.19 7.60 15.46
C VAL A 760 14.09 8.60 14.70
N PRO A 761 13.92 9.91 14.94
CA PRO A 761 14.33 11.04 14.09
C PRO A 761 14.84 10.71 12.67
N ASN A 762 14.03 10.04 11.84
CA ASN A 762 14.36 9.73 10.45
C ASN A 762 13.42 10.50 9.50
N GLU A 763 13.70 11.78 9.31
CA GLU A 763 12.87 12.72 8.54
C GLU A 763 12.59 12.23 7.11
N ILE A 764 13.59 11.68 6.43
CA ILE A 764 13.49 11.26 5.03
C ILE A 764 12.46 10.13 4.87
N ARG A 765 12.52 9.11 5.73
CA ARG A 765 11.57 7.99 5.68
C ARG A 765 10.19 8.36 6.22
N ALA A 766 10.10 9.31 7.15
CA ALA A 766 8.82 9.83 7.61
C ALA A 766 8.08 10.57 6.49
N GLU A 767 8.77 11.50 5.80
CA GLU A 767 8.24 12.22 4.64
C GLU A 767 7.76 11.26 3.55
N MET A 768 8.53 10.20 3.27
CA MET A 768 8.14 9.16 2.32
C MET A 768 6.80 8.53 2.68
N ALA A 769 6.67 8.07 3.91
CA ALA A 769 5.50 7.34 4.36
C ALA A 769 4.24 8.23 4.31
N PHE A 770 4.38 9.52 4.66
CA PHE A 770 3.30 10.50 4.52
C PHE A 770 2.96 10.80 3.05
N ILE A 771 3.95 10.95 2.17
CA ILE A 771 3.72 11.15 0.73
C ILE A 771 2.98 9.96 0.11
N GLU A 772 3.36 8.73 0.44
CA GLU A 772 2.64 7.53 -0.02
C GLU A 772 1.22 7.45 0.55
N ALA A 773 1.04 7.78 1.83
CA ALA A 773 -0.29 7.87 2.43
C ALA A 773 -1.18 8.93 1.73
N ASP A 774 -0.62 10.10 1.42
CA ASP A 774 -1.32 11.19 0.72
C ASP A 774 -1.66 10.80 -0.73
N LYS A 775 -0.77 10.12 -1.44
CA LYS A 775 -1.05 9.56 -2.78
C LYS A 775 -2.23 8.60 -2.73
N LEU A 776 -2.24 7.67 -1.78
CA LEU A 776 -3.33 6.72 -1.59
C LEU A 776 -4.64 7.42 -1.21
N ASN A 777 -4.58 8.42 -0.33
CA ASN A 777 -5.73 9.22 0.06
C ASN A 777 -6.31 10.00 -1.12
N PHE A 778 -5.45 10.64 -1.92
CA PHE A 778 -5.84 11.35 -3.13
C PHE A 778 -6.47 10.41 -4.17
N ALA A 779 -5.88 9.24 -4.39
CA ALA A 779 -6.45 8.20 -5.27
C ALA A 779 -7.83 7.75 -4.78
N LYS A 780 -8.00 7.55 -3.46
CA LYS A 780 -9.30 7.20 -2.85
C LYS A 780 -10.33 8.31 -3.03
N LEU A 781 -9.94 9.59 -2.85
CA LEU A 781 -10.81 10.74 -3.06
C LEU A 781 -11.25 10.89 -4.52
N ILE A 782 -10.36 10.60 -5.49
CA ILE A 782 -10.73 10.58 -6.91
C ILE A 782 -11.74 9.47 -7.19
N ALA A 783 -11.48 8.24 -6.71
CA ALA A 783 -12.40 7.12 -6.88
C ALA A 783 -13.80 7.42 -6.30
N LEU A 784 -13.85 8.05 -5.12
CA LEU A 784 -15.12 8.46 -4.50
C LEU A 784 -15.86 9.51 -5.33
N LYS A 785 -15.16 10.50 -5.89
CA LYS A 785 -15.76 11.49 -6.79
C LYS A 785 -16.29 10.87 -8.07
N GLU A 786 -15.55 9.95 -8.66
CA GLU A 786 -16.01 9.21 -9.85
C GLU A 786 -17.26 8.37 -9.56
N GLU A 787 -17.35 7.75 -8.38
CA GLU A 787 -18.56 7.05 -7.95
C GLU A 787 -19.73 8.00 -7.72
N GLU A 788 -19.50 9.16 -7.11
CA GLU A 788 -20.54 10.14 -6.87
C GLU A 788 -21.06 10.75 -8.18
N ASP A 789 -20.16 11.05 -9.13
CA ASP A 789 -20.52 11.54 -10.46
C ASP A 789 -21.30 10.47 -11.25
N LYS A 790 -20.95 9.19 -11.12
CA LYS A 790 -21.74 8.08 -11.68
C LYS A 790 -23.12 8.00 -11.06
N ARG A 791 -23.23 8.10 -9.72
CA ARG A 791 -24.53 8.10 -9.03
C ARG A 791 -25.39 9.29 -9.44
N LYS A 792 -24.81 10.49 -9.55
CA LYS A 792 -25.51 11.69 -10.05
C LYS A 792 -25.98 11.51 -11.49
N ALA A 793 -25.13 10.95 -12.37
CA ALA A 793 -25.51 10.64 -13.75
C ALA A 793 -26.62 9.58 -13.83
N GLU A 794 -26.61 8.56 -12.97
CA GLU A 794 -27.68 7.56 -12.85
C GLU A 794 -28.99 8.16 -12.32
N GLU A 795 -28.92 9.02 -11.30
CA GLU A 795 -30.07 9.76 -10.79
C GLU A 795 -30.66 10.72 -11.83
N GLU A 796 -29.81 11.42 -12.59
CA GLU A 796 -30.23 12.32 -13.66
C GLU A 796 -30.84 11.55 -14.83
N ALA A 797 -30.26 10.41 -15.22
CA ALA A 797 -30.84 9.51 -16.22
C ALA A 797 -32.21 8.94 -15.77
N ASN A 798 -32.35 8.60 -14.48
CA ASN A 798 -33.62 8.15 -13.91
C ASN A 798 -34.67 9.27 -13.83
N ARG A 799 -34.26 10.52 -13.54
CA ARG A 799 -35.16 11.69 -13.60
C ARG A 799 -35.61 11.97 -15.02
N ILE A 800 -34.72 11.91 -16.01
CA ILE A 800 -35.06 12.10 -17.43
C ILE A 800 -36.02 11.00 -17.90
N MET A 801 -35.83 9.75 -17.47
CA MET A 801 -36.79 8.67 -17.76
C MET A 801 -38.14 8.89 -17.07
N ALA A 802 -38.17 9.37 -15.81
CA ALA A 802 -39.40 9.70 -15.10
C ALA A 802 -40.18 10.87 -15.75
N ASP A 803 -39.48 11.93 -16.16
CA ASP A 803 -40.07 13.07 -16.88
C ASP A 803 -40.60 12.66 -18.26
N SER A 804 -39.96 11.70 -18.94
CA SER A 804 -40.45 11.17 -20.21
C SER A 804 -41.74 10.34 -20.07
N THR A 805 -41.95 9.71 -18.90
CA THR A 805 -43.20 8.99 -18.57
C THR A 805 -44.31 9.93 -18.09
N ASP A 806 -43.98 11.05 -17.44
CA ASP A 806 -44.96 12.08 -17.07
C ASP A 806 -45.36 12.97 -18.25
N ALA A 807 -44.47 13.18 -19.23
CA ALA A 807 -44.81 13.87 -20.49
C ALA A 807 -45.84 13.11 -21.34
N GLN A 808 -45.88 11.78 -21.28
CA GLN A 808 -46.95 10.98 -21.91
C GLN A 808 -48.25 10.96 -21.10
N SER A 809 -48.23 11.43 -19.86
CA SER A 809 -49.39 11.49 -18.96
C SER A 809 -50.06 12.87 -18.92
N GLN A 810 -49.41 13.92 -19.43
CA GLN A 810 -49.91 15.30 -19.42
C GLN A 810 -50.37 15.84 -20.80
N GLU A 811 -50.22 15.09 -21.91
CA GLU A 811 -50.73 15.49 -23.24
C GLU A 811 -52.22 15.11 -23.51
N ILE A 812 -52.96 14.58 -22.53
CA ILE A 812 -54.41 14.34 -22.65
C ILE A 812 -55.17 15.18 -21.63
N SER A 813 -55.09 16.51 -21.76
CA SER A 813 -56.06 17.45 -21.19
C SER A 813 -55.58 18.88 -21.42
N GLU A 814 -55.73 19.40 -22.64
CA GLU A 814 -56.19 20.78 -22.85
C GLU A 814 -56.43 21.07 -24.33
N GLN A 815 -57.68 21.48 -24.60
CA GLN A 815 -58.13 22.33 -25.72
C GLN A 815 -58.52 21.66 -27.05
N GLU A 816 -59.78 21.21 -27.09
CA GLU A 816 -60.69 21.56 -28.20
C GLU A 816 -61.23 22.99 -28.03
N MET A 817 -61.67 23.57 -29.16
CA MET A 817 -62.18 24.93 -29.45
C MET A 817 -61.07 25.91 -29.85
N ILE A 818 -60.94 26.31 -31.12
CA ILE A 818 -61.84 27.23 -31.83
C ILE A 818 -61.58 27.13 -33.36
N THR A 819 -62.64 26.81 -34.14
CA THR A 819 -63.11 27.32 -35.48
C THR A 819 -62.10 27.99 -36.46
N GLU A 820 -62.15 27.94 -37.80
CA GLU A 820 -63.17 27.67 -38.83
C GLU A 820 -62.52 27.81 -40.24
N GLY A 821 -63.05 27.12 -41.26
CA GLY A 821 -63.20 27.62 -42.66
C GLY A 821 -62.06 27.38 -43.70
N LYS A 822 -62.16 26.47 -44.68
CA LYS A 822 -62.95 26.49 -45.95
C LYS A 822 -62.14 26.92 -47.19
N ILE A 823 -61.69 25.94 -47.99
CA ILE A 823 -61.68 25.97 -49.48
C ILE A 823 -62.49 24.74 -49.95
N MET A 824 -63.30 24.95 -50.98
CA MET A 824 -64.46 24.13 -51.41
C MET A 824 -64.14 22.70 -51.91
N SER A 825 -64.85 21.70 -51.32
CA SER A 825 -65.62 20.54 -51.89
C SER A 825 -65.09 19.66 -53.07
N PRO A 826 -65.66 18.44 -53.30
CA PRO A 826 -65.92 17.31 -52.40
C PRO A 826 -65.61 15.91 -53.04
N VAL A 827 -65.83 14.79 -52.29
CA VAL A 827 -66.63 13.57 -52.64
C VAL A 827 -66.40 12.41 -51.62
N ASP A 828 -67.42 12.17 -50.76
CA ASP A 828 -68.08 10.93 -50.26
C ASP A 828 -67.35 9.61 -49.87
N LYS A 829 -67.53 9.08 -48.63
CA LYS A 829 -68.66 8.22 -48.14
C LYS A 829 -68.42 7.53 -46.76
N ASN A 830 -69.52 7.27 -46.04
CA ASN A 830 -69.71 6.80 -44.64
C ASN A 830 -69.48 5.30 -44.34
N LEU A 831 -69.24 4.92 -43.06
CA LEU A 831 -70.17 4.20 -42.12
C LEU A 831 -69.47 3.52 -40.90
N THR A 832 -70.11 3.59 -39.72
CA THR A 832 -69.91 2.86 -38.42
C THR A 832 -70.94 1.69 -38.30
N PRO A 833 -71.21 0.97 -37.16
CA PRO A 833 -70.72 1.05 -35.74
C PRO A 833 -70.56 -0.30 -34.93
N ASP A 834 -70.14 -0.15 -33.64
CA ASP A 834 -70.67 -0.78 -32.39
C ASP A 834 -69.92 -1.83 -31.49
N LEU A 835 -69.96 -1.51 -30.17
CA LEU A 835 -70.13 -2.28 -28.91
C LEU A 835 -69.00 -2.96 -28.04
N ILE A 836 -68.65 -2.31 -26.91
CA ILE A 836 -68.84 -2.64 -25.46
C ILE A 836 -68.35 -3.99 -24.79
N LYS A 837 -67.62 -3.83 -23.65
CA LYS A 837 -67.68 -4.51 -22.28
C LYS A 837 -66.49 -5.34 -21.70
N THR A 838 -65.89 -4.76 -20.63
CA THR A 838 -65.66 -5.24 -19.24
C THR A 838 -64.76 -6.43 -18.82
N THR A 839 -63.78 -6.08 -17.97
CA THR A 839 -63.35 -6.61 -16.65
C THR A 839 -62.64 -7.98 -16.45
N SER A 840 -61.43 -7.85 -15.87
CA SER A 840 -60.88 -8.49 -14.65
C SER A 840 -60.32 -9.93 -14.64
N SER A 841 -59.20 -10.03 -13.91
CA SER A 841 -58.72 -11.13 -13.05
C SER A 841 -57.62 -12.07 -13.58
N GLU A 842 -56.47 -11.91 -12.92
CA GLU A 842 -55.61 -12.93 -12.29
C GLU A 842 -55.45 -14.35 -12.86
N LYS A 843 -54.15 -14.73 -12.86
CA LYS A 843 -53.55 -16.01 -12.46
C LYS A 843 -53.29 -17.09 -13.52
N ARG A 844 -52.02 -17.52 -13.44
CA ARG A 844 -51.46 -18.87 -13.59
C ARG A 844 -51.42 -19.44 -15.00
N GLY A 845 -50.22 -19.26 -15.58
CA GLY A 845 -49.28 -20.32 -15.91
C GLY A 845 -49.81 -21.64 -16.47
N SER A 846 -49.29 -22.04 -17.64
CA SER A 846 -48.41 -23.21 -17.74
C SER A 846 -48.05 -23.54 -19.20
N ILE A 847 -46.74 -23.70 -19.40
CA ILE A 847 -46.11 -24.88 -20.01
C ILE A 847 -46.25 -25.10 -21.53
N ALA A 848 -45.08 -24.92 -22.17
CA ALA A 848 -44.41 -25.85 -23.09
C ALA A 848 -44.59 -25.79 -24.61
N LYS A 849 -43.45 -25.46 -25.22
CA LYS A 849 -42.59 -26.33 -26.06
C LYS A 849 -42.63 -26.15 -27.59
N ALA A 850 -41.37 -26.10 -28.07
CA ALA A 850 -40.84 -26.60 -29.35
C ALA A 850 -41.07 -25.69 -30.57
N SER A 851 -40.14 -25.51 -31.52
CA SER A 851 -38.73 -25.93 -31.69
C SER A 851 -38.27 -25.44 -33.07
N LEU A 852 -36.97 -25.17 -33.24
CA LEU A 852 -36.17 -25.30 -34.48
C LEU A 852 -36.52 -24.30 -35.63
N ASN A 853 -35.59 -23.62 -36.32
CA ASN A 853 -34.34 -24.10 -36.90
C ASN A 853 -33.54 -22.96 -37.60
N LYS A 854 -32.21 -23.14 -37.63
CA LYS A 854 -31.22 -22.77 -38.68
C LYS A 854 -30.56 -21.36 -38.73
N THR A 855 -29.24 -21.45 -38.88
CA THR A 855 -28.10 -20.51 -38.92
C THR A 855 -27.68 -20.15 -40.37
N PRO A 856 -26.54 -19.46 -40.66
CA PRO A 856 -25.87 -18.28 -40.06
C PRO A 856 -25.45 -17.20 -41.12
N ILE A 857 -24.92 -16.04 -40.68
CA ILE A 857 -23.64 -15.38 -41.11
C ILE A 857 -23.44 -14.00 -40.42
N VAL A 858 -22.37 -13.92 -39.61
CA VAL A 858 -21.38 -12.84 -39.30
C VAL A 858 -21.79 -11.35 -39.20
N SER A 859 -21.71 -10.76 -37.99
CA SER A 859 -20.72 -9.70 -37.58
C SER A 859 -20.88 -9.27 -36.10
N ARG A 860 -19.75 -8.87 -35.48
CA ARG A 860 -19.43 -8.55 -34.05
C ARG A 860 -20.11 -7.26 -33.49
N PRO A 861 -19.92 -6.83 -32.21
CA PRO A 861 -19.73 -7.54 -30.92
C PRO A 861 -20.46 -6.85 -29.72
N VAL A 862 -21.09 -7.56 -28.77
CA VAL A 862 -21.42 -7.01 -27.41
C VAL A 862 -21.40 -8.14 -26.37
N SER A 863 -21.06 -7.73 -25.14
CA SER A 863 -20.73 -8.38 -23.87
C SER A 863 -21.47 -9.66 -23.40
N THR A 864 -20.82 -10.27 -22.40
CA THR A 864 -21.42 -11.02 -21.28
C THR A 864 -21.75 -12.50 -21.53
N PHE A 865 -20.92 -13.39 -20.98
CA PHE A 865 -21.37 -14.70 -20.52
C PHE A 865 -21.40 -14.69 -18.99
N MET A 866 -22.62 -14.65 -18.44
CA MET A 866 -22.94 -15.41 -17.24
C MET A 866 -23.18 -16.86 -17.69
N SER A 867 -22.52 -17.80 -17.01
CA SER A 867 -22.95 -19.20 -16.98
C SER A 867 -23.39 -19.53 -15.55
N THR A 868 -24.61 -20.02 -15.46
CA THR A 868 -25.32 -20.55 -14.30
C THR A 868 -24.64 -21.78 -13.70
N VAL A 869 -24.56 -21.82 -12.37
CA VAL A 869 -24.49 -23.06 -11.58
C VAL A 869 -25.70 -23.08 -10.63
N GLN A 870 -26.26 -24.28 -10.51
CA GLN A 870 -27.51 -24.64 -9.84
C GLN A 870 -27.53 -24.37 -8.32
N PRO A 871 -28.72 -24.22 -7.71
CA PRO A 871 -28.85 -24.14 -6.26
C PRO A 871 -28.76 -25.54 -5.65
N VAL A 872 -27.75 -25.76 -4.82
CA VAL A 872 -27.70 -26.84 -3.84
C VAL A 872 -27.81 -26.16 -2.48
N MET A 873 -28.82 -26.56 -1.70
CA MET A 873 -29.00 -26.09 -0.33
C MET A 873 -27.84 -26.56 0.53
N SER A 874 -27.03 -25.62 0.99
CA SER A 874 -26.13 -25.78 2.14
C SER A 874 -26.18 -24.49 2.94
N GLU A 875 -26.71 -24.58 4.16
CA GLU A 875 -26.74 -23.51 5.14
C GLU A 875 -25.30 -23.19 5.57
N THR A 876 -24.80 -22.03 5.12
CA THR A 876 -23.66 -21.33 5.71
C THR A 876 -24.05 -19.87 5.80
N GLU A 877 -24.57 -19.46 6.95
CA GLU A 877 -24.82 -18.06 7.30
C GLU A 877 -23.47 -17.37 7.55
N SER A 878 -22.92 -16.72 6.52
CA SER A 878 -21.93 -15.67 6.72
C SER A 878 -22.65 -14.40 7.16
N LYS A 879 -22.64 -14.11 8.47
CA LYS A 879 -23.06 -12.82 9.02
C LYS A 879 -22.18 -11.71 8.43
N THR A 880 -22.75 -10.94 7.50
CA THR A 880 -22.32 -9.59 7.20
C THR A 880 -22.39 -8.76 8.47
N VAL A 881 -21.24 -8.45 9.07
CA VAL A 881 -21.13 -7.34 10.01
C VAL A 881 -21.40 -6.08 9.21
N SER A 882 -22.55 -5.46 9.44
CA SER A 882 -22.87 -4.10 8.98
C SER A 882 -21.93 -3.12 9.67
N SER A 883 -20.70 -2.98 9.17
CA SER A 883 -19.92 -1.77 9.36
C SER A 883 -20.67 -0.67 8.61
N ARG A 884 -21.29 0.25 9.37
CA ARG A 884 -21.72 1.53 8.82
C ARG A 884 -20.47 2.22 8.27
N GLU A 885 -20.23 2.11 6.97
CA GLU A 885 -19.42 3.08 6.25
C GLU A 885 -20.22 4.40 6.28
N SER A 886 -20.02 5.18 7.33
CA SER A 886 -20.39 6.59 7.30
C SER A 886 -19.58 7.24 6.19
N LEU A 887 -20.26 7.84 5.21
CA LEU A 887 -19.66 8.69 4.19
C LEU A 887 -18.72 9.68 4.89
N LEU A 888 -17.41 9.49 4.72
CA LEU A 888 -16.38 10.35 5.30
C LEU A 888 -16.55 11.76 4.69
N PRO A 889 -16.51 12.84 5.50
CA PRO A 889 -16.62 14.19 4.99
C PRO A 889 -15.52 14.48 3.95
N GLU A 890 -15.90 15.19 2.88
CA GLU A 890 -14.97 15.61 1.83
C GLU A 890 -13.76 16.35 2.44
N GLY A 891 -12.55 15.86 2.15
CA GLY A 891 -11.30 16.51 2.59
C GLY A 891 -10.69 15.98 3.89
N THR A 892 -11.06 14.78 4.36
CA THR A 892 -10.44 14.20 5.56
C THR A 892 -8.94 13.93 5.35
N SER A 893 -8.10 14.64 6.11
CA SER A 893 -6.64 14.48 6.16
C SER A 893 -6.23 13.05 6.55
N ILE A 894 -5.06 12.61 6.09
CA ILE A 894 -4.47 11.30 6.46
C ILE A 894 -4.29 11.15 7.97
N TYR A 895 -4.02 12.25 8.67
CA TYR A 895 -3.81 12.26 10.11
C TYR A 895 -5.12 12.11 10.86
N MET A 896 -6.20 12.76 10.41
CA MET A 896 -7.52 12.60 11.03
C MET A 896 -8.06 11.17 10.89
N GLN A 897 -7.86 10.51 9.74
CA GLN A 897 -8.21 9.10 9.57
C GLN A 897 -7.43 8.19 10.54
N ALA A 898 -6.14 8.49 10.76
CA ALA A 898 -5.33 7.76 11.73
C ALA A 898 -5.75 8.06 13.17
N VAL A 899 -6.10 9.30 13.49
CA VAL A 899 -6.56 9.73 14.83
C VAL A 899 -7.85 9.02 15.22
N ASP A 900 -8.83 8.90 14.31
CA ASP A 900 -10.09 8.19 14.59
C ASP A 900 -9.81 6.73 14.97
N TRP A 901 -8.96 6.04 14.21
CA TRP A 901 -8.55 4.67 14.52
C TRP A 901 -7.74 4.56 15.82
N LEU A 902 -6.79 5.48 16.05
CA LEU A 902 -5.95 5.50 17.26
C LEU A 902 -6.76 5.78 18.53
N LEU A 903 -7.83 6.58 18.43
CA LEU A 903 -8.78 6.82 19.52
C LEU A 903 -9.60 5.57 19.83
N GLU A 904 -10.05 4.81 18.82
CA GLU A 904 -10.73 3.52 19.04
C GLU A 904 -9.81 2.49 19.71
N VAL A 905 -8.54 2.49 19.32
CA VAL A 905 -7.49 1.60 19.82
C VAL A 905 -6.84 2.10 21.13
N LYS A 906 -7.21 3.31 21.56
CA LYS A 906 -6.79 3.93 22.83
C LYS A 906 -5.26 4.10 22.97
N ALA A 907 -4.56 4.30 21.85
CA ALA A 907 -3.11 4.45 21.80
C ALA A 907 -2.70 5.94 21.96
N THR A 908 -2.79 6.46 23.19
CA THR A 908 -2.69 7.91 23.46
C THR A 908 -1.44 8.61 22.89
N PRO A 909 -0.21 8.06 22.93
CA PRO A 909 0.98 8.81 22.50
C PRO A 909 1.05 8.99 20.99
N PHE A 910 0.55 8.02 20.21
CA PHE A 910 0.50 8.14 18.75
C PHE A 910 -0.62 9.09 18.32
N THR A 911 -1.74 9.12 19.05
CA THR A 911 -2.83 10.09 18.80
C THR A 911 -2.34 11.53 18.97
N GLU A 912 -1.53 11.82 19.99
CA GLU A 912 -0.95 13.17 20.19
C GLU A 912 -0.07 13.61 19.03
N ARG A 913 0.78 12.70 18.53
CA ARG A 913 1.64 13.00 17.38
C ARG A 913 0.81 13.27 16.12
N ALA A 914 -0.18 12.42 15.84
CA ALA A 914 -1.06 12.59 14.69
C ALA A 914 -1.86 13.90 14.76
N LEU A 915 -2.41 14.25 15.93
CA LEU A 915 -3.08 15.54 16.14
C LEU A 915 -2.10 16.72 15.97
N GLY A 916 -0.85 16.58 16.42
CA GLY A 916 0.20 17.58 16.19
C GLY A 916 0.41 17.89 14.70
N HIS A 917 0.46 16.85 13.86
CA HIS A 917 0.59 17.01 12.41
C HIS A 917 -0.64 17.66 11.77
N GLU A 918 -1.84 17.29 12.23
CA GLU A 918 -3.07 17.90 11.71
C GLU A 918 -3.10 19.41 11.96
N LEU A 919 -2.65 19.83 13.15
CA LEU A 919 -2.57 21.26 13.51
C LEU A 919 -1.57 22.03 12.66
N VAL A 920 -0.45 21.40 12.29
CA VAL A 920 0.58 22.03 11.43
C VAL A 920 0.14 22.07 9.96
N THR A 921 -0.55 21.03 9.49
CA THR A 921 -0.93 20.86 8.08
C THR A 921 -2.13 21.72 7.70
N SER A 922 -3.03 22.03 8.64
CA SER A 922 -4.22 22.84 8.43
C SER A 922 -3.97 24.31 8.82
N PRO A 923 -3.70 25.24 7.89
CA PRO A 923 -3.38 26.65 8.19
C PRO A 923 -4.61 27.51 8.59
N GLY A 924 -5.60 26.92 9.25
CA GLY A 924 -6.87 27.55 9.64
C GLY A 924 -7.24 27.35 11.11
N SER A 925 -8.41 27.85 11.51
CA SER A 925 -8.97 27.52 12.83
C SER A 925 -9.16 26.00 12.95
N PRO A 926 -8.87 25.38 14.10
CA PRO A 926 -8.97 23.93 14.25
C PRO A 926 -10.37 23.44 13.85
N THR A 927 -10.44 22.43 12.99
CA THR A 927 -11.71 21.82 12.56
C THR A 927 -12.47 21.29 13.78
N SER A 928 -13.81 21.34 13.78
CA SER A 928 -14.61 20.79 14.89
C SER A 928 -14.31 19.31 15.15
N ALA A 929 -14.03 18.53 14.09
CA ALA A 929 -13.55 17.15 14.19
C ALA A 929 -12.23 17.01 14.97
N TYR A 930 -11.26 17.90 14.75
CA TYR A 930 -9.99 17.93 15.48
C TYR A 930 -10.23 18.21 16.97
N GLN A 931 -11.07 19.20 17.29
CA GLN A 931 -11.36 19.55 18.69
C GLN A 931 -12.12 18.43 19.42
N LEU A 932 -13.04 17.73 18.72
CA LEU A 932 -13.71 16.53 19.24
C LEU A 932 -12.72 15.40 19.51
N ALA A 933 -11.80 15.13 18.56
CA ALA A 933 -10.77 14.13 18.73
C ALA A 933 -9.83 14.46 19.91
N LEU A 934 -9.44 15.72 20.07
CA LEU A 934 -8.64 16.19 21.20
C LEU A 934 -9.39 16.04 22.54
N ALA A 935 -10.69 16.34 22.57
CA ALA A 935 -11.51 16.13 23.76
C ALA A 935 -11.62 14.65 24.13
N ARG A 936 -11.80 13.75 23.15
CA ARG A 936 -11.78 12.29 23.36
C ARG A 936 -10.43 11.82 23.91
N LEU A 937 -9.32 12.34 23.40
CA LEU A 937 -7.99 12.02 23.89
C LEU A 937 -7.78 12.46 25.35
N LYS A 938 -8.18 13.69 25.69
CA LYS A 938 -8.11 14.22 27.06
C LYS A 938 -8.99 13.41 28.02
N LEU A 939 -10.17 12.98 27.57
CA LEU A 939 -11.04 12.06 28.30
C LEU A 939 -10.36 10.72 28.58
N GLN A 940 -9.64 10.15 27.62
CA GLN A 940 -8.89 8.90 27.81
C GLN A 940 -7.74 9.06 28.80
N LYS A 941 -7.11 10.25 28.87
CA LYS A 941 -6.07 10.58 29.86
C LYS A 941 -6.61 10.87 31.26
N GLY A 942 -7.91 11.16 31.38
CA GLY A 942 -8.55 11.57 32.64
C GLY A 942 -8.49 13.08 32.94
N ASP A 943 -8.06 13.90 31.97
CA ASP A 943 -7.94 15.35 32.11
C ASP A 943 -9.29 16.06 31.86
N TYR A 944 -10.23 15.88 32.78
CA TYR A 944 -11.63 16.32 32.62
C TYR A 944 -11.79 17.84 32.45
N ALA A 945 -11.00 18.64 33.17
CA ALA A 945 -11.12 20.10 33.14
C ALA A 945 -10.72 20.68 31.77
N GLU A 946 -9.63 20.19 31.20
CA GLU A 946 -9.18 20.62 29.88
C GLU A 946 -10.09 20.07 28.76
N ALA A 947 -10.63 18.86 28.93
CA ALA A 947 -11.60 18.28 28.00
C ALA A 947 -12.88 19.14 27.95
N GLU A 948 -13.39 19.57 29.11
CA GLU A 948 -14.54 20.46 29.19
C GLU A 948 -14.29 21.79 28.45
N GLN A 949 -13.12 22.41 28.65
CA GLN A 949 -12.79 23.65 27.96
C GLN A 949 -12.81 23.47 26.45
N THR A 950 -12.12 22.44 25.94
CA THR A 950 -12.06 22.14 24.49
C THR A 950 -13.45 21.84 23.91
N LEU A 951 -14.32 21.15 24.65
CA LEU A 951 -15.69 20.88 24.20
C LEU A 951 -16.56 22.13 24.18
N ASN A 952 -16.41 23.02 25.16
CA ASN A 952 -17.13 24.30 25.17
C ASN A 952 -16.70 25.20 24.00
N GLU A 953 -15.41 25.22 23.66
CA GLU A 953 -14.88 25.89 22.47
C GLU A 953 -15.44 25.29 21.18
N THR A 954 -15.54 23.95 21.10
CA THR A 954 -16.17 23.23 19.98
C THR A 954 -17.62 23.64 19.79
N ILE A 955 -18.41 23.63 20.87
CA ILE A 955 -19.83 23.99 20.84
C ILE A 955 -20.04 25.45 20.44
N GLN A 956 -19.17 26.36 20.87
CA GLN A 956 -19.22 27.78 20.48
C GLN A 956 -18.92 27.97 18.99
N THR A 957 -17.94 27.22 18.47
CA THR A 957 -17.55 27.27 17.06
C THR A 957 -18.65 26.65 16.16
N ASP A 958 -19.23 25.52 16.58
CA ASP A 958 -20.33 24.84 15.88
C ASP A 958 -21.62 25.69 15.88
N PHE A 959 -21.86 26.53 16.90
CA PHE A 959 -23.04 27.43 16.93
C PHE A 959 -23.00 28.51 15.84
N GLN A 960 -21.80 28.89 15.37
CA GLN A 960 -21.62 29.87 14.30
C GLN A 960 -21.69 29.22 12.90
N ALA A 961 -21.36 27.93 12.77
CA ALA A 961 -21.43 27.18 11.52
C ALA A 961 -22.82 26.54 11.34
N SER A 962 -23.71 27.22 10.61
CA SER A 962 -25.11 26.83 10.38
C SER A 962 -25.35 25.43 9.77
N PHE A 963 -24.33 24.62 9.46
CA PHE A 963 -24.45 23.40 8.67
C PHE A 963 -24.00 22.09 9.36
N SER A 964 -23.49 22.12 10.60
CA SER A 964 -23.05 20.89 11.29
C SER A 964 -23.24 20.95 12.80
N ARG A 965 -24.48 20.76 13.26
CA ARG A 965 -24.76 20.51 14.68
C ARG A 965 -24.29 19.10 15.03
N ASN A 966 -23.06 18.95 15.53
CA ASN A 966 -22.50 17.65 15.93
C ASN A 966 -23.10 17.19 17.28
N PRO A 967 -23.91 16.11 17.31
CA PRO A 967 -24.47 15.59 18.56
C PRO A 967 -23.39 15.03 19.49
N ASP A 968 -22.28 14.58 18.90
CA ASP A 968 -21.16 13.99 19.62
C ASP A 968 -20.50 14.97 20.62
N ALA A 969 -20.46 16.28 20.32
CA ALA A 969 -19.90 17.28 21.22
C ALA A 969 -20.65 17.35 22.56
N TRP A 970 -21.99 17.43 22.49
CA TRP A 970 -22.85 17.44 23.67
C TRP A 970 -22.83 16.11 24.41
N SER A 971 -22.68 14.99 23.69
CA SER A 971 -22.56 13.67 24.31
C SER A 971 -21.30 13.55 25.17
N LEU A 972 -20.15 13.98 24.65
CA LEU A 972 -18.87 13.94 25.33
C LEU A 972 -18.86 14.91 26.51
N LEU A 973 -19.47 16.08 26.37
CA LEU A 973 -19.62 17.03 27.49
C LEU A 973 -20.48 16.42 28.60
N GLY A 974 -21.60 15.79 28.25
CA GLY A 974 -22.42 15.04 29.21
C GLY A 974 -21.62 13.94 29.92
N HIS A 975 -20.76 13.22 29.19
CA HIS A 975 -19.86 12.21 29.76
C HIS A 975 -18.83 12.80 30.72
N VAL A 976 -18.18 13.90 30.37
CA VAL A 976 -17.27 14.63 31.28
C VAL A 976 -18.02 15.03 32.55
N LYS A 977 -19.19 15.65 32.41
CA LYS A 977 -19.99 16.13 33.56
C LYS A 977 -20.47 15.02 34.47
N TYR A 978 -20.87 13.90 33.89
CA TYR A 978 -21.23 12.69 34.64
C TYR A 978 -20.06 12.16 35.45
N LEU A 979 -18.86 12.09 34.86
CA LEU A 979 -17.64 11.64 35.55
C LEU A 979 -17.18 12.64 36.64
N THR A 980 -17.48 13.93 36.50
CA THR A 980 -17.24 14.94 37.54
C THR A 980 -18.35 15.05 38.59
N ASN A 981 -19.34 14.14 38.59
CA ASN A 981 -20.52 14.11 39.47
C ASN A 981 -21.47 15.34 39.37
N ASP A 982 -21.47 16.06 38.25
CA ASP A 982 -22.45 17.12 37.97
C ASP A 982 -23.62 16.53 37.15
N HIS A 983 -24.52 15.85 37.87
CA HIS A 983 -25.63 15.13 37.24
C HIS A 983 -26.66 16.05 36.57
N ILE A 984 -26.82 17.29 37.04
CA ILE A 984 -27.82 18.23 36.52
C ILE A 984 -27.41 18.69 35.12
N THR A 985 -26.18 19.17 34.97
CA THR A 985 -25.69 19.62 33.66
C THR A 985 -25.48 18.45 32.70
N ALA A 986 -25.08 17.28 33.21
CA ALA A 986 -24.97 16.06 32.42
C ALA A 986 -26.33 15.66 31.80
N ARG A 987 -27.41 15.66 32.60
CA ARG A 987 -28.77 15.39 32.13
C ARG A 987 -29.16 16.33 30.99
N ASP A 988 -28.99 17.63 31.20
CA ASP A 988 -29.38 18.64 30.21
C ASP A 988 -28.57 18.47 28.89
N CYS A 989 -27.30 18.07 28.98
CA CYS A 989 -26.47 17.75 27.81
C CYS A 989 -26.93 16.49 27.08
N TYR A 990 -27.30 15.43 27.80
CA TYR A 990 -27.82 14.20 27.20
C TYR A 990 -29.19 14.39 26.55
N GLU A 991 -30.11 15.11 27.21
CA GLU A 991 -31.42 15.45 26.63
C GLU A 991 -31.28 16.28 25.35
N ARG A 992 -30.35 17.25 25.34
CA ARG A 992 -30.02 18.02 24.11
C ARG A 992 -29.43 17.13 23.02
N THR A 993 -28.57 16.18 23.37
CA THR A 993 -27.98 15.24 22.41
C THR A 993 -29.05 14.39 21.74
N LEU A 994 -30.00 13.88 22.52
CA LEU A 994 -31.10 13.03 22.03
C LEU A 994 -32.19 13.81 21.27
N ALA A 995 -32.18 15.14 21.33
CA ALA A 995 -33.08 15.99 20.57
C ALA A 995 -32.62 16.20 19.11
N PHE A 996 -31.41 15.80 18.75
CA PHE A 996 -30.91 15.87 17.37
C PHE A 996 -31.49 14.74 16.48
N VAL A 997 -31.61 15.01 15.18
CA VAL A 997 -32.14 14.06 14.18
C VAL A 997 -31.19 12.90 13.91
N ASN A 998 -29.88 13.14 14.03
CA ASN A 998 -28.84 12.13 13.86
C ASN A 998 -28.45 11.57 15.23
N ASP A 999 -28.48 10.24 15.35
CA ASP A 999 -28.00 9.54 16.54
C ASP A 999 -26.50 9.78 16.75
N ALA A 1000 -26.10 10.11 17.99
CA ALA A 1000 -24.70 10.18 18.39
C ALA A 1000 -24.01 8.80 18.34
N SER A 1001 -22.69 8.79 18.19
CA SER A 1001 -21.88 7.55 18.11
C SER A 1001 -22.10 6.59 19.29
N GLU A 1002 -22.16 7.11 20.52
CA GLU A 1002 -22.35 6.31 21.75
C GLU A 1002 -23.76 6.42 22.37
N THR A 1003 -24.82 6.38 21.54
CA THR A 1003 -26.19 6.56 22.06
C THR A 1003 -26.58 5.56 23.17
N HIS A 1004 -26.06 4.34 23.15
CA HIS A 1004 -26.37 3.34 24.18
C HIS A 1004 -25.83 3.75 25.56
N SER A 1005 -24.56 4.15 25.65
CA SER A 1005 -23.94 4.66 26.87
C SER A 1005 -24.67 5.90 27.40
N ILE A 1006 -25.15 6.76 26.50
CA ILE A 1006 -25.95 7.94 26.84
C ILE A 1006 -27.27 7.54 27.51
N TYR A 1007 -28.02 6.58 26.94
CA TYR A 1007 -29.28 6.12 27.55
C TYR A 1007 -29.06 5.52 28.94
N LEU A 1008 -28.01 4.72 29.14
CA LEU A 1008 -27.71 4.13 30.44
C LEU A 1008 -27.39 5.19 31.49
N ARG A 1009 -26.50 6.15 31.17
CA ARG A 1009 -26.11 7.21 32.09
C ARG A 1009 -27.26 8.17 32.38
N LEU A 1010 -28.05 8.54 31.37
CA LEU A 1010 -29.25 9.38 31.55
C LEU A 1010 -30.30 8.69 32.42
N ALA A 1011 -30.57 7.40 32.16
CA ALA A 1011 -31.53 6.64 32.95
C ALA A 1011 -31.06 6.42 34.40
N SER A 1012 -29.75 6.23 34.61
CA SER A 1012 -29.13 6.21 35.94
C SER A 1012 -29.33 7.55 36.68
N ILE A 1013 -29.15 8.69 36.02
CA ILE A 1013 -29.45 10.01 36.61
C ILE A 1013 -30.95 10.10 36.99
N TYR A 1014 -31.87 9.65 36.13
CA TYR A 1014 -33.29 9.64 36.47
C TYR A 1014 -33.65 8.74 37.65
N LEU A 1015 -32.95 7.61 37.83
CA LEU A 1015 -33.10 6.77 39.03
C LEU A 1015 -32.65 7.51 40.30
N GLN A 1016 -31.53 8.22 40.24
CA GLN A 1016 -31.02 9.02 41.36
C GLN A 1016 -31.93 10.22 41.69
N GLU A 1017 -32.57 10.82 40.68
CA GLU A 1017 -33.57 11.89 40.83
C GLU A 1017 -34.98 11.38 41.23
N GLU A 1018 -35.14 10.08 41.50
CA GLU A 1018 -36.41 9.41 41.83
C GLU A 1018 -37.50 9.52 40.74
N LYS A 1019 -37.13 9.83 39.49
CA LYS A 1019 -38.03 9.89 38.32
C LYS A 1019 -38.15 8.52 37.68
N TYR A 1020 -38.71 7.57 38.42
CA TYR A 1020 -38.72 6.15 38.03
C TYR A 1020 -39.39 5.84 36.69
N GLN A 1021 -40.47 6.56 36.32
CA GLN A 1021 -41.14 6.35 35.04
C GLN A 1021 -40.25 6.73 33.84
N ASN A 1022 -39.60 7.89 33.90
CA ASN A 1022 -38.69 8.33 32.85
C ASN A 1022 -37.45 7.43 32.77
N ALA A 1023 -36.97 6.95 33.93
CA ALA A 1023 -35.88 5.98 34.00
C ALA A 1023 -36.26 4.68 33.28
N LYS A 1024 -37.43 4.11 33.59
CA LYS A 1024 -37.96 2.89 32.93
C LYS A 1024 -38.01 3.06 31.41
N ASP A 1025 -38.62 4.13 30.92
CA ASP A 1025 -38.76 4.37 29.48
C ASP A 1025 -37.41 4.53 28.78
N THR A 1026 -36.43 5.16 29.45
CA THR A 1026 -35.09 5.37 28.89
C THR A 1026 -34.26 4.09 28.90
N PHE A 1027 -34.33 3.28 29.96
CA PHE A 1027 -33.68 1.95 29.99
C PHE A 1027 -34.28 0.99 28.97
N LEU A 1028 -35.60 1.02 28.75
CA LEU A 1028 -36.23 0.22 27.69
C LEU A 1028 -35.75 0.62 26.28
N LYS A 1029 -35.48 1.91 26.04
CA LYS A 1029 -34.82 2.36 24.80
C LYS A 1029 -33.40 1.81 24.68
N ALA A 1030 -32.64 1.75 25.78
CA ALA A 1030 -31.32 1.13 25.81
C ALA A 1030 -31.40 -0.38 25.47
N CYS A 1031 -32.34 -1.10 26.09
CA CYS A 1031 -32.56 -2.54 25.87
C CYS A 1031 -32.93 -2.86 24.42
N LYS A 1032 -33.74 -2.01 23.77
CA LYS A 1032 -34.12 -2.18 22.35
C LYS A 1032 -32.92 -2.08 21.40
N ARG A 1033 -31.89 -1.31 21.77
CA ARG A 1033 -30.69 -1.12 20.93
C ARG A 1033 -29.65 -2.19 21.19
N SER A 1034 -29.28 -2.39 22.45
CA SER A 1034 -28.38 -3.47 22.87
C SER A 1034 -28.74 -3.89 24.30
N PRO A 1035 -29.33 -5.07 24.49
CA PRO A 1035 -29.70 -5.54 25.83
C PRO A 1035 -28.46 -5.95 26.63
N SER A 1036 -28.30 -5.34 27.80
CA SER A 1036 -27.25 -5.63 28.78
C SER A 1036 -27.82 -5.96 30.16
N CYS A 1037 -26.99 -6.58 31.00
CA CYS A 1037 -27.35 -6.84 32.39
C CYS A 1037 -27.72 -5.53 33.11
N ILE A 1038 -26.90 -4.48 32.94
CA ILE A 1038 -27.12 -3.17 33.57
C ILE A 1038 -28.40 -2.51 33.02
N SER A 1039 -28.68 -2.63 31.72
CA SER A 1039 -29.89 -2.07 31.14
C SER A 1039 -31.15 -2.71 31.73
N TRP A 1040 -31.18 -4.05 31.84
CA TRP A 1040 -32.31 -4.79 32.39
C TRP A 1040 -32.43 -4.67 33.91
N LEU A 1041 -31.29 -4.61 34.62
CA LEU A 1041 -31.24 -4.28 36.03
C LEU A 1041 -31.85 -2.90 36.28
N GLY A 1042 -31.50 -1.89 35.48
CA GLY A 1042 -32.09 -0.55 35.55
C GLY A 1042 -33.61 -0.53 35.37
N VAL A 1043 -34.15 -1.31 34.41
CA VAL A 1043 -35.60 -1.50 34.26
C VAL A 1043 -36.19 -2.16 35.50
N GLY A 1044 -35.57 -3.24 35.99
CA GLY A 1044 -36.01 -3.98 37.17
C GLY A 1044 -36.08 -3.10 38.44
N ILE A 1045 -35.07 -2.27 38.66
CA ILE A 1045 -35.03 -1.30 39.76
C ILE A 1045 -36.15 -0.27 39.61
N ALA A 1046 -36.32 0.32 38.41
CA ALA A 1046 -37.38 1.30 38.16
C ALA A 1046 -38.78 0.70 38.41
N CYS A 1047 -39.05 -0.50 37.88
CA CYS A 1047 -40.31 -1.22 38.09
C CYS A 1047 -40.55 -1.58 39.56
N TYR A 1048 -39.52 -2.03 40.28
CA TYR A 1048 -39.61 -2.33 41.71
C TYR A 1048 -39.98 -1.09 42.53
N ARG A 1049 -39.37 0.07 42.21
CA ARG A 1049 -39.66 1.36 42.87
C ARG A 1049 -41.04 1.90 42.52
N LEU A 1050 -41.54 1.63 41.31
CA LEU A 1050 -42.92 1.88 40.88
C LEU A 1050 -43.95 0.88 41.45
N ASN A 1051 -43.49 -0.15 42.17
CA ASN A 1051 -44.29 -1.24 42.74
C ASN A 1051 -44.97 -2.14 41.68
N GLU A 1052 -44.41 -2.18 40.48
CA GLU A 1052 -44.79 -3.08 39.37
C GLU A 1052 -43.99 -4.40 39.48
N LEU A 1053 -44.35 -5.22 40.48
CA LEU A 1053 -43.53 -6.36 40.88
C LEU A 1053 -43.37 -7.46 39.82
N SER A 1054 -44.38 -7.67 38.96
CA SER A 1054 -44.32 -8.67 37.89
C SER A 1054 -43.32 -8.27 36.80
N GLU A 1055 -43.40 -7.02 36.33
CA GLU A 1055 -42.47 -6.52 35.31
C GLU A 1055 -41.05 -6.38 35.87
N ALA A 1056 -40.91 -6.05 37.16
CA ALA A 1056 -39.62 -6.05 37.84
C ALA A 1056 -38.99 -7.45 37.86
N GLU A 1057 -39.79 -8.49 38.15
CA GLU A 1057 -39.32 -9.87 38.11
C GLU A 1057 -38.87 -10.29 36.71
N ASP A 1058 -39.68 -10.02 35.69
CA ASP A 1058 -39.36 -10.36 34.30
C ASP A 1058 -38.04 -9.68 33.89
N ALA A 1059 -37.91 -8.38 34.13
CA ALA A 1059 -36.69 -7.62 33.80
C ALA A 1059 -35.44 -8.12 34.56
N LEU A 1060 -35.56 -8.42 35.86
CA LEU A 1060 -34.45 -8.96 36.65
C LEU A 1060 -34.08 -10.39 36.26
N SER A 1061 -35.05 -11.19 35.80
CA SER A 1061 -34.79 -12.53 35.29
C SER A 1061 -33.99 -12.49 33.99
N GLU A 1062 -34.31 -11.56 33.08
CA GLU A 1062 -33.54 -11.31 31.85
C GLU A 1062 -32.13 -10.80 32.18
N ALA A 1063 -31.98 -9.91 33.16
CA ALA A 1063 -30.67 -9.47 33.64
C ALA A 1063 -29.82 -10.65 34.15
N ASN A 1064 -30.42 -11.55 34.94
CA ASN A 1064 -29.76 -12.73 35.49
C ASN A 1064 -29.36 -13.75 34.39
N VAL A 1065 -30.14 -13.87 33.31
CA VAL A 1065 -29.79 -14.70 32.15
C VAL A 1065 -28.55 -14.16 31.45
N LEU A 1066 -28.38 -12.84 31.37
CA LEU A 1066 -27.24 -12.19 30.73
C LEU A 1066 -25.97 -12.23 31.59
N ASN A 1067 -26.09 -11.96 32.89
CA ASN A 1067 -25.00 -12.08 33.85
C ASN A 1067 -25.52 -12.61 35.20
N ASN A 1068 -25.19 -13.86 35.49
CA ASN A 1068 -25.60 -14.53 36.73
C ASN A 1068 -24.68 -14.22 37.93
N ASN A 1069 -23.57 -13.52 37.69
CA ASN A 1069 -22.59 -13.18 38.72
C ASN A 1069 -22.79 -11.77 39.30
N ASP A 1070 -23.80 -11.03 38.84
CA ASP A 1070 -24.11 -9.70 39.35
C ASP A 1070 -24.84 -9.79 40.72
N PRO A 1071 -24.21 -9.36 41.83
CA PRO A 1071 -24.83 -9.44 43.15
C PRO A 1071 -26.06 -8.54 43.30
N GLU A 1072 -26.15 -7.43 42.57
CA GLU A 1072 -27.27 -6.48 42.66
C GLU A 1072 -28.55 -7.09 42.09
N VAL A 1073 -28.45 -7.83 40.97
CA VAL A 1073 -29.59 -8.53 40.37
C VAL A 1073 -30.20 -9.52 41.38
N TRP A 1074 -29.36 -10.32 42.04
CA TRP A 1074 -29.82 -11.26 43.08
C TRP A 1074 -30.42 -10.56 44.31
N ALA A 1075 -29.87 -9.40 44.67
CA ALA A 1075 -30.37 -8.57 45.77
C ALA A 1075 -31.79 -8.04 45.48
N TYR A 1076 -32.02 -7.51 44.28
CA TYR A 1076 -33.33 -7.05 43.85
C TYR A 1076 -34.32 -8.19 43.61
N LEU A 1077 -33.89 -9.33 43.08
CA LEU A 1077 -34.73 -10.54 43.02
C LEU A 1077 -35.18 -11.00 44.40
N SER A 1078 -34.29 -10.94 45.41
CA SER A 1078 -34.64 -11.22 46.79
C SER A 1078 -35.71 -10.27 47.31
N LEU A 1079 -35.58 -8.96 47.08
CA LEU A 1079 -36.59 -7.96 47.46
C LEU A 1079 -37.95 -8.20 46.79
N VAL A 1080 -37.97 -8.54 45.49
CA VAL A 1080 -39.21 -8.88 44.77
C VAL A 1080 -39.84 -10.15 45.35
N CYS A 1081 -39.05 -11.18 45.66
CA CYS A 1081 -39.53 -12.41 46.30
C CYS A 1081 -40.07 -12.18 47.72
N LEU A 1082 -39.44 -11.30 48.50
CA LEU A 1082 -39.92 -10.89 49.83
C LEU A 1082 -41.28 -10.17 49.75
N LYS A 1083 -41.45 -9.26 48.78
CA LYS A 1083 -42.72 -8.55 48.56
C LYS A 1083 -43.83 -9.45 48.01
N THR A 1084 -43.50 -10.45 47.18
CA THR A 1084 -44.44 -11.44 46.61
C THR A 1084 -44.71 -12.63 47.52
N ASN A 1085 -44.10 -12.68 48.71
CA ASN A 1085 -44.27 -13.72 49.73
C ASN A 1085 -43.73 -15.11 49.36
N ARG A 1086 -42.71 -15.18 48.48
CA ARG A 1086 -42.05 -16.42 48.04
C ARG A 1086 -40.83 -16.72 48.91
N ARG A 1087 -41.05 -17.52 49.97
CA ARG A 1087 -40.09 -17.71 51.07
C ARG A 1087 -38.76 -18.36 50.65
N LEU A 1088 -38.83 -19.48 49.92
CA LEU A 1088 -37.64 -20.27 49.56
C LEU A 1088 -36.76 -19.52 48.56
N GLU A 1089 -37.38 -18.92 47.56
CA GLU A 1089 -36.69 -18.15 46.50
C GLU A 1089 -36.02 -16.90 47.07
N ALA A 1090 -36.68 -16.18 47.99
CA ALA A 1090 -36.08 -15.03 48.68
C ALA A 1090 -34.81 -15.38 49.46
N GLU A 1091 -34.83 -16.50 50.20
CA GLU A 1091 -33.67 -16.96 50.97
C GLU A 1091 -32.52 -17.40 50.06
N GLN A 1092 -32.83 -18.11 48.97
CA GLN A 1092 -31.84 -18.52 47.99
C GLN A 1092 -31.21 -17.30 47.30
N ALA A 1093 -32.01 -16.39 46.76
CA ALA A 1093 -31.53 -15.18 46.10
C ALA A 1093 -30.65 -14.34 47.03
N TYR A 1094 -31.05 -14.18 48.30
CA TYR A 1094 -30.22 -13.50 49.30
C TYR A 1094 -28.89 -14.21 49.56
N LYS A 1095 -28.88 -15.54 49.70
CA LYS A 1095 -27.64 -16.33 49.84
C LYS A 1095 -26.69 -16.14 48.66
N TYR A 1096 -27.22 -16.11 47.43
CA TYR A 1096 -26.42 -15.87 46.24
C TYR A 1096 -25.87 -14.44 46.19
N ALA A 1097 -26.67 -13.42 46.53
CA ALA A 1097 -26.21 -12.04 46.60
C ALA A 1097 -25.02 -11.86 47.58
N ILE A 1098 -25.09 -12.49 48.76
CA ILE A 1098 -24.01 -12.44 49.75
C ILE A 1098 -22.80 -13.26 49.29
N LYS A 1099 -23.02 -14.44 48.69
CA LYS A 1099 -21.95 -15.28 48.13
C LYS A 1099 -21.15 -14.56 47.04
N LEU A 1100 -21.83 -13.71 46.25
CA LEU A 1100 -21.23 -12.89 45.19
C LEU A 1100 -20.67 -11.56 45.71
N ASN A 1101 -20.59 -11.36 47.03
CA ASN A 1101 -20.05 -10.19 47.70
C ASN A 1101 -20.77 -8.88 47.37
N LEU A 1102 -22.09 -8.80 47.61
CA LEU A 1102 -22.82 -7.53 47.56
C LEU A 1102 -22.22 -6.50 48.54
N ASP A 1103 -21.75 -5.36 48.02
CA ASP A 1103 -21.09 -4.27 48.80
C ASP A 1103 -22.01 -3.04 49.02
N ASP A 1104 -23.24 -3.04 48.48
CA ASP A 1104 -24.19 -1.95 48.63
C ASP A 1104 -24.86 -1.97 50.02
N GLY A 1105 -24.31 -1.18 50.94
CA GLY A 1105 -24.80 -1.01 52.31
C GLY A 1105 -26.27 -0.55 52.42
N PRO A 1106 -26.70 0.51 51.70
CA PRO A 1106 -28.10 0.91 51.61
C PRO A 1106 -29.04 -0.21 51.15
N LEU A 1107 -28.68 -0.95 50.10
CA LEU A 1107 -29.51 -2.05 49.57
C LEU A 1107 -29.60 -3.22 50.56
N LEU A 1108 -28.49 -3.59 51.20
CA LEU A 1108 -28.48 -4.58 52.27
C LEU A 1108 -29.38 -4.17 53.44
N ALA A 1109 -29.32 -2.90 53.84
CA ALA A 1109 -30.18 -2.38 54.91
C ALA A 1109 -31.67 -2.40 54.52
N GLU A 1110 -31.99 -2.15 53.24
CA GLU A 1110 -33.35 -2.28 52.69
C GLU A 1110 -33.83 -3.73 52.76
N ILE A 1111 -33.01 -4.68 52.31
CA ILE A 1111 -33.30 -6.12 52.37
C ILE A 1111 -33.57 -6.56 53.80
N HIS A 1112 -32.70 -6.19 54.75
CA HIS A 1112 -32.87 -6.55 56.14
C HIS A 1112 -34.14 -5.96 56.75
N ARG A 1113 -34.49 -4.72 56.40
CA ARG A 1113 -35.74 -4.09 56.85
C ARG A 1113 -36.97 -4.86 56.35
N GLU A 1114 -36.98 -5.25 55.08
CA GLU A 1114 -38.07 -6.03 54.49
C GLU A 1114 -38.13 -7.46 55.05
N GLN A 1115 -36.99 -8.12 55.28
CA GLN A 1115 -36.91 -9.42 55.94
C GLN A 1115 -37.53 -9.37 57.36
N VAL A 1116 -37.21 -8.33 58.14
CA VAL A 1116 -37.79 -8.13 59.48
C VAL A 1116 -39.28 -7.84 59.41
N ALA A 1117 -39.73 -7.02 58.45
CA ALA A 1117 -41.14 -6.69 58.27
C ALA A 1117 -42.00 -7.91 57.87
N ARG A 1118 -41.45 -8.82 57.05
CA ARG A 1118 -42.16 -10.01 56.55
C ARG A 1118 -41.95 -11.26 57.42
N GLY A 1119 -40.89 -11.30 58.22
CA GLY A 1119 -40.59 -12.38 59.17
C GLY A 1119 -39.96 -13.63 58.55
N PHE A 1120 -39.40 -13.56 57.34
CA PHE A 1120 -38.67 -14.66 56.68
C PHE A 1120 -37.66 -14.13 55.65
N GLY A 1121 -36.76 -14.98 55.15
CA GLY A 1121 -35.81 -14.65 54.07
C GLY A 1121 -34.39 -14.33 54.53
N ASN A 1122 -34.15 -14.22 55.85
CA ASN A 1122 -32.80 -14.27 56.42
C ASN A 1122 -32.52 -15.73 56.84
N PRO A 1123 -31.45 -16.37 56.32
CA PRO A 1123 -31.11 -17.75 56.66
C PRO A 1123 -30.63 -17.96 58.10
N SER A 1124 -30.53 -16.88 58.88
CA SER A 1124 -30.19 -16.91 60.31
C SER A 1124 -31.42 -17.02 61.24
N PHE A 1125 -32.63 -17.18 60.69
CA PHE A 1125 -33.88 -17.33 61.43
C PHE A 1125 -34.46 -18.74 61.39
#